data_AF-A0A7N0ZWW6-F1
#
_entry.id   AF-A0A7N0ZWW6-F1
#
_cell.length_a   1.000
_cell.length_b   1.000
_cell.length_c   1.000
_cell.angle_alpha   90.00
_cell.angle_beta   90.00
_cell.angle_gamma   90.00
#
_symmetry.space_group_name_H-M   'P 1'
#
loop_
_entity.id
_entity.type
_entity.pdbx_description
1 polymer ?
#
loop_
_entity_poly.entity_id
_entity_poly.type
_entity_poly.pdbx_seq_one_letter_code
_entity_poly.pdbx_strand_id
1 'polypeptide(L)'
;MATLCLDVSLFIAPHHQLRRQSEKKLLVLGPKRSCVGRRRRLSNVSMKSKNRFNNIVAVATREDLMRAAVSAANNGVSKFNVKATVTIKNKLKPDLSERLVRSLDGIGDLFGKNVIIELVSVDVDPKTKSAKISSEGRIKEWFNKSGEKVSYTVEFTVDANFGLPGVLLVTNNHQQEFFLENVTVEGFHCGPIHFPCNSWVQSHKHHPQKRVFFFNKPYLPGETPEGLKALREEELRELRGTGTGERKLSDRIYDFDVYNDLGNPDKGFDYIRPTLGGGEIKYPRRCRTGRPPCVTDESCESRLEKPLPMYVPRDEQFEEPKRRTFLFGRFKGLLRNIVPITIGRLAPNNIDIKGFSEFDKLYKRCIIRDSSLKDIFPFRKTPVEETGPGLFKFDLPKIVTKDKFGWFRDDEFARQAIAGVNPVSIERVEVFPPVSKLDPQTYGPSVNSALREDHILPFLNGLSVQQALDGNKLFMLDYHDIYLPFVDRINALDGHKTYATRTIFFLSDADTLKPIAIELSLSPGAPSSRAKRVVTPASDATSNWIWQMAKVHVAANDAGAHQLVYHWLRTHACVEPFIIAAHRQLSAMHPVYKLLDPHMRYTLEINALARQSLISNTGVIDTCFTPGRYHMEISAAAYNDWRFDMDELPSDLIRRGMAVDDPAEPHGLKLLIEDYPFANDGLLVWSAIENWVKTYVNHYYHDPATVLNDSELQAWYCEAVSVGHADIKDAEWWPKLDSPENLSKVLTILIWLASALHAALNFGQYPYGGYLPNRPPLMRRLIPDENDAEYANFVADPEKYFLMSLPSKLQISKYMAVVDSLSTHSPDEEYLGQRPHAATWTGDKEMVEAFFKFAADVSRVEKEIEKRNLDPSLRNRCGAGVLPYELLAPISEPGVTCRGIPNSSSI
;
A
#
# COMPACT_ATOMS: atom_id res chain seq x y z
N MET A 1 18.69 -35.24 -16.78
CA MET A 1 19.35 -35.57 -15.49
C MET A 1 19.92 -34.28 -14.90
N ALA A 2 19.46 -33.88 -13.71
CA ALA A 2 20.11 -32.96 -12.78
C ALA A 2 19.15 -32.84 -11.58
N THR A 3 19.57 -33.30 -10.40
CA THR A 3 18.65 -33.59 -9.30
C THR A 3 18.52 -32.39 -8.37
N LEU A 4 17.33 -31.77 -8.32
CA LEU A 4 17.02 -30.72 -7.33
C LEU A 4 16.76 -31.34 -5.95
N CYS A 5 17.84 -31.51 -5.17
CA CYS A 5 17.75 -31.67 -3.72
C CYS A 5 17.43 -30.31 -3.09
N LEU A 6 16.34 -30.24 -2.33
CA LEU A 6 16.05 -29.12 -1.45
C LEU A 6 16.92 -29.25 -0.19
N ASP A 7 17.96 -28.42 -0.09
CA ASP A 7 18.86 -28.44 1.05
C ASP A 7 18.24 -27.67 2.23
N VAL A 8 17.84 -28.41 3.28
CA VAL A 8 17.25 -27.87 4.52
C VAL A 8 18.26 -28.10 5.64
N SER A 9 19.34 -27.31 5.59
CA SER A 9 20.52 -27.47 6.46
C SER A 9 20.92 -26.17 7.14
N LEU A 10 20.18 -25.77 8.18
CA LEU A 10 20.60 -24.79 9.19
C LEU A 10 19.81 -25.03 10.48
N PHE A 11 20.47 -24.78 11.62
CA PHE A 11 20.09 -25.19 12.99
C PHE A 11 20.28 -26.68 13.33
N ILE A 12 21.42 -27.00 13.98
CA ILE A 12 21.52 -27.76 15.24
C ILE A 12 22.97 -27.67 15.75
N ALA A 13 23.13 -27.44 17.05
CA ALA A 13 24.31 -27.83 17.83
C ALA A 13 23.84 -28.68 19.02
N PRO A 14 24.64 -29.64 19.52
CA PRO A 14 24.07 -30.84 20.17
C PRO A 14 24.02 -30.74 21.69
N HIS A 15 23.09 -31.47 22.32
CA HIS A 15 23.33 -32.01 23.67
C HIS A 15 22.65 -33.37 23.90
N HIS A 16 23.30 -34.17 24.74
CA HIS A 16 23.04 -35.60 24.93
C HIS A 16 21.82 -35.94 25.80
N GLN A 17 21.46 -37.24 25.73
CA GLN A 17 20.34 -37.90 26.40
C GLN A 17 20.35 -37.78 27.94
N LEU A 18 19.16 -37.88 28.55
CA LEU A 18 18.85 -38.91 29.56
C LEU A 18 17.32 -39.12 29.69
N ARG A 19 16.89 -40.38 29.85
CA ARG A 19 15.48 -40.81 30.01
C ARG A 19 15.18 -41.16 31.47
N ARG A 20 13.94 -40.89 31.94
CA ARG A 20 12.98 -41.81 32.63
C ARG A 20 11.78 -41.00 33.15
N GLN A 21 10.57 -41.25 32.65
CA GLN A 21 9.56 -42.17 33.20
C GLN A 21 9.05 -41.82 34.62
N SER A 22 7.78 -41.40 34.71
CA SER A 22 6.75 -42.17 35.41
C SER A 22 5.34 -41.66 35.07
N GLU A 23 4.39 -42.58 34.97
CA GLU A 23 2.96 -42.31 34.77
C GLU A 23 2.26 -42.19 36.13
N LYS A 24 1.12 -41.48 36.18
CA LYS A 24 -0.09 -41.99 36.88
C LYS A 24 -1.37 -41.28 36.45
N LYS A 25 -2.42 -42.08 36.27
CA LYS A 25 -3.79 -41.71 35.91
C LYS A 25 -4.56 -41.20 37.14
N LEU A 26 -5.62 -40.39 36.96
CA LEU A 26 -6.99 -40.89 37.21
C LEU A 26 -8.12 -40.03 36.59
N LEU A 27 -9.30 -40.65 36.50
CA LEU A 27 -10.54 -40.27 35.83
C LEU A 27 -11.71 -40.40 36.84
N VAL A 28 -12.88 -39.72 36.76
CA VAL A 28 -13.41 -38.59 35.96
C VAL A 28 -14.69 -38.08 36.68
N LEU A 29 -15.48 -37.17 36.07
CA LEU A 29 -16.91 -36.80 36.34
C LEU A 29 -17.17 -35.40 36.96
N GLY A 30 -17.92 -34.58 36.23
CA GLY A 30 -18.76 -33.48 36.77
C GLY A 30 -20.23 -33.93 36.82
N PRO A 31 -21.22 -33.12 36.43
CA PRO A 31 -21.34 -31.65 36.42
C PRO A 31 -22.66 -31.17 37.09
N LYS A 32 -22.88 -29.85 37.24
CA LYS A 32 -24.15 -29.16 36.89
C LYS A 32 -24.15 -27.66 37.21
N ARG A 33 -24.96 -26.91 36.45
CA ARG A 33 -25.30 -25.48 36.62
C ARG A 33 -26.55 -25.32 37.47
N SER A 34 -26.68 -24.19 38.18
CA SER A 34 -27.92 -23.41 38.21
C SER A 34 -27.65 -21.97 38.66
N CYS A 35 -28.47 -21.03 38.18
CA CYS A 35 -28.45 -19.62 38.58
C CYS A 35 -29.50 -19.36 39.66
N VAL A 36 -29.32 -18.29 40.44
CA VAL A 36 -30.34 -17.25 40.78
C VAL A 36 -29.70 -16.31 41.82
N GLY A 37 -29.78 -14.99 41.60
CA GLY A 37 -29.04 -13.99 42.38
C GLY A 37 -29.80 -13.42 43.59
N ARG A 38 -29.25 -12.37 44.21
CA ARG A 38 -30.00 -11.52 45.15
C ARG A 38 -29.51 -10.05 45.19
N ARG A 39 -30.41 -9.19 45.67
CA ARG A 39 -30.43 -7.73 45.53
C ARG A 39 -29.36 -7.00 46.35
N ARG A 40 -28.97 -5.82 45.85
CA ARG A 40 -28.36 -4.73 46.64
C ARG A 40 -29.22 -4.36 47.85
N ARG A 41 -28.59 -3.97 48.96
CA ARG A 41 -29.16 -3.09 49.99
C ARG A 41 -28.08 -2.10 50.42
N LEU A 42 -28.41 -0.81 50.40
CA LEU A 42 -27.63 0.26 50.98
C LEU A 42 -28.06 0.45 52.44
N SER A 43 -27.11 0.73 53.33
CA SER A 43 -27.38 1.25 54.68
C SER A 43 -26.16 2.00 55.21
N ASN A 44 -26.37 3.28 55.53
CA ASN A 44 -25.34 4.14 56.13
C ASN A 44 -25.00 3.71 57.56
N VAL A 45 -23.73 3.79 57.94
CA VAL A 45 -23.30 3.96 59.34
C VAL A 45 -22.18 5.00 59.40
N SER A 46 -22.28 5.93 60.34
CA SER A 46 -21.27 6.96 60.66
C SER A 46 -20.58 6.60 61.97
N MET A 47 -19.25 6.80 62.09
CA MET A 47 -18.64 7.46 63.26
C MET A 47 -17.10 7.68 63.16
N LYS A 48 -16.71 8.93 63.42
CA LYS A 48 -15.58 9.41 64.27
C LYS A 48 -14.09 9.06 63.95
N SER A 49 -13.34 10.17 63.84
CA SER A 49 -11.88 10.43 63.87
C SER A 49 -10.92 9.50 64.65
N LYS A 50 -9.66 9.39 64.15
CA LYS A 50 -8.46 10.01 64.77
C LYS A 50 -7.15 9.92 63.93
N ASN A 51 -6.45 11.07 63.83
CA ASN A 51 -5.00 11.32 63.73
C ASN A 51 -4.07 10.82 62.58
N ARG A 52 -3.39 11.81 61.97
CA ARG A 52 -1.99 11.88 61.45
C ARG A 52 -1.61 10.93 60.29
N PHE A 53 -1.06 11.42 59.17
CA PHE A 53 0.19 12.19 59.07
C PHE A 53 0.18 13.27 57.97
N ASN A 54 1.02 14.30 58.14
CA ASN A 54 1.26 15.36 57.15
C ASN A 54 2.22 14.89 56.05
N ASN A 55 2.01 15.36 54.83
CA ASN A 55 3.07 15.76 53.89
C ASN A 55 2.47 16.75 52.87
N ILE A 56 2.61 18.05 53.16
CA ILE A 56 2.27 19.13 52.22
C ILE A 56 3.54 19.45 51.45
N VAL A 57 3.51 19.24 50.13
CA VAL A 57 4.54 19.75 49.22
C VAL A 57 4.33 21.25 49.09
N ALA A 58 5.30 22.05 49.56
CA ALA A 58 5.24 23.49 49.42
C ALA A 58 5.51 23.89 47.97
N VAL A 59 4.53 24.53 47.32
CA VAL A 59 4.71 25.18 46.03
C VAL A 59 5.31 26.57 46.27
N ALA A 60 6.50 26.83 45.73
CA ALA A 60 7.18 28.12 45.87
C ALA A 60 6.40 29.24 45.18
N THR A 61 6.30 30.41 45.82
CA THR A 61 5.57 31.54 45.25
C THR A 61 6.47 32.42 44.36
N ARG A 62 5.83 33.27 43.54
CA ARG A 62 6.51 34.17 42.58
C ARG A 62 7.54 35.09 43.24
N GLU A 63 7.32 35.48 44.50
CA GLU A 63 8.21 36.38 45.25
C GLU A 63 9.43 35.65 45.84
N ASP A 64 9.32 34.35 46.11
CA ASP A 64 10.42 33.52 46.61
C ASP A 64 11.41 33.20 45.48
N LEU A 65 10.89 32.94 44.27
CA LEU A 65 11.70 32.77 43.06
C LEU A 65 12.37 34.08 42.61
N MET A 66 11.72 35.25 42.76
CA MET A 66 12.41 36.52 42.50
C MET A 66 13.54 36.80 43.49
N ARG A 67 13.37 36.47 44.78
CA ARG A 67 14.47 36.54 45.76
C ARG A 67 15.60 35.55 45.43
N ALA A 68 15.28 34.35 44.95
CA ALA A 68 16.28 33.41 44.47
C ALA A 68 17.03 33.92 43.22
N ALA A 69 16.34 34.54 42.26
CA ALA A 69 16.96 35.10 41.05
C ALA A 69 17.89 36.29 41.34
N VAL A 70 17.49 37.20 42.23
CA VAL A 70 18.32 38.35 42.65
C VAL A 70 19.52 37.88 43.49
N SER A 71 19.38 36.80 44.26
CA SER A 71 20.49 36.15 44.97
C SER A 71 21.47 35.44 44.02
N ALA A 72 20.95 34.69 43.05
CA ALA A 72 21.74 33.92 42.09
C ALA A 72 22.55 34.77 41.10
N ALA A 73 22.11 36.00 40.82
CA ALA A 73 22.83 36.94 39.95
C ALA A 73 24.29 37.23 40.38
N ASN A 74 24.65 36.97 41.65
CA ASN A 74 25.98 37.24 42.19
C ASN A 74 26.90 36.01 42.35
N ASN A 75 26.44 34.76 42.12
CA ASN A 75 27.29 33.56 42.33
C ASN A 75 26.90 32.35 41.46
N GLY A 76 27.55 32.23 40.30
CA GLY A 76 27.61 31.00 39.51
C GLY A 76 26.35 30.64 38.72
N VAL A 77 26.52 29.86 37.65
CA VAL A 77 25.41 29.35 36.83
C VAL A 77 24.61 28.35 37.66
N SER A 78 23.41 28.73 38.10
CA SER A 78 22.48 27.81 38.75
C SER A 78 22.06 26.72 37.77
N LYS A 79 21.94 25.48 38.27
CA LYS A 79 21.50 24.32 37.50
C LYS A 79 20.24 23.72 38.08
N PHE A 80 19.42 23.11 37.25
CA PHE A 80 18.22 22.37 37.66
C PHE A 80 18.15 21.00 36.97
N ASN A 81 17.39 20.09 37.57
CA ASN A 81 17.20 18.74 37.06
C ASN A 81 15.87 18.63 36.31
N VAL A 82 15.91 18.01 35.14
CA VAL A 82 14.74 17.66 34.32
C VAL A 82 14.68 16.15 34.13
N LYS A 83 13.49 15.61 33.83
CA LYS A 83 13.26 14.18 33.67
C LYS A 83 12.70 13.89 32.29
N ALA A 84 13.16 12.84 31.63
CA ALA A 84 12.52 12.32 30.43
C ALA A 84 11.96 10.92 30.66
N THR A 85 10.75 10.70 30.13
CA THR A 85 10.17 9.38 29.93
C THR A 85 10.51 8.92 28.52
N VAL A 86 11.32 7.86 28.41
CA VAL A 86 11.82 7.29 27.15
C VAL A 86 11.06 6.00 26.87
N THR A 87 10.24 5.95 25.82
CA THR A 87 9.43 4.79 25.46
C THR A 87 10.06 4.01 24.30
N ILE A 88 10.35 2.74 24.56
CA ILE A 88 10.98 1.81 23.63
C ILE A 88 10.00 0.68 23.30
N LYS A 89 9.92 0.31 22.02
CA LYS A 89 9.12 -0.83 21.53
C LYS A 89 10.02 -2.06 21.37
N ASN A 90 9.66 -3.14 22.05
CA ASN A 90 10.34 -4.42 21.99
C ASN A 90 9.69 -5.31 20.92
N LYS A 91 10.48 -6.19 20.29
CA LYS A 91 9.93 -7.28 19.48
C LYS A 91 8.97 -8.15 20.31
N LEU A 92 7.83 -8.52 19.72
CA LEU A 92 6.79 -9.34 20.34
C LEU A 92 7.24 -10.79 20.64
N LYS A 93 8.13 -11.35 19.82
CA LYS A 93 8.71 -12.70 20.00
C LYS A 93 10.21 -12.69 19.64
N PRO A 94 11.10 -12.21 20.53
CA PRO A 94 12.54 -12.26 20.29
C PRO A 94 13.06 -13.69 20.40
N ASP A 95 13.99 -14.07 19.52
CA ASP A 95 14.59 -15.41 19.51
C ASP A 95 15.48 -15.67 20.74
N LEU A 96 15.83 -16.93 21.01
CA LEU A 96 16.76 -17.31 22.07
C LEU A 96 18.11 -16.60 21.94
N SER A 97 18.60 -16.42 20.70
CA SER A 97 19.82 -15.66 20.42
C SER A 97 19.70 -14.19 20.81
N GLU A 98 18.64 -13.51 20.36
CA GLU A 98 18.35 -12.11 20.71
C GLU A 98 18.13 -11.92 22.22
N ARG A 99 17.49 -12.89 22.90
CA ARG A 99 17.33 -12.89 24.35
C ARG A 99 18.67 -12.99 25.08
N LEU A 100 19.58 -13.83 24.58
CA LEU A 100 20.94 -13.96 25.12
C LEU A 100 21.78 -12.70 24.86
N VAL A 101 21.73 -12.11 23.66
CA VAL A 101 22.46 -10.86 23.38
C VAL A 101 21.89 -9.69 24.18
N ARG A 102 20.56 -9.56 24.28
CA ARG A 102 19.92 -8.58 25.18
C ARG A 102 20.36 -8.78 26.63
N SER A 103 20.45 -10.04 27.08
CA SER A 103 20.99 -10.43 28.39
C SER A 103 22.47 -10.09 28.58
N LEU A 104 23.26 -9.98 27.52
CA LEU A 104 24.66 -9.53 27.57
C LEU A 104 24.76 -7.99 27.55
N ASP A 105 23.90 -7.31 26.78
CA ASP A 105 23.91 -5.86 26.60
C ASP A 105 23.68 -5.11 27.92
N GLY A 106 22.64 -5.48 28.69
CA GLY A 106 22.43 -4.87 30.01
C GLY A 106 23.41 -5.34 31.10
N ILE A 107 24.16 -6.45 30.91
CA ILE A 107 25.31 -6.75 31.78
C ILE A 107 26.41 -5.73 31.45
N GLY A 108 26.53 -5.34 30.18
CA GLY A 108 27.31 -4.19 29.73
C GLY A 108 26.92 -2.84 30.37
N ASP A 109 25.65 -2.61 30.73
CA ASP A 109 25.23 -1.39 31.46
C ASP A 109 25.96 -1.25 32.81
N LEU A 110 26.26 -2.36 33.50
CA LEU A 110 27.04 -2.37 34.75
C LEU A 110 28.51 -2.00 34.52
N PHE A 111 28.97 -2.06 33.26
CA PHE A 111 30.32 -1.69 32.82
C PHE A 111 30.30 -0.45 31.88
N GLY A 112 29.24 0.36 31.92
CA GLY A 112 29.16 1.66 31.25
C GLY A 112 28.72 1.64 29.78
N LYS A 113 28.35 0.50 29.21
CA LYS A 113 27.84 0.37 27.82
C LYS A 113 26.35 0.69 27.72
N ASN A 114 25.94 1.84 28.22
CA ASN A 114 24.53 2.24 28.28
C ASN A 114 24.08 2.97 26.99
N VAL A 115 22.77 3.04 26.79
CA VAL A 115 22.17 4.07 25.93
C VAL A 115 22.32 5.43 26.62
N ILE A 116 22.94 6.38 25.91
CA ILE A 116 23.15 7.77 26.34
C ILE A 116 22.21 8.67 25.55
N ILE A 117 21.60 9.63 26.24
CA ILE A 117 20.75 10.67 25.68
C ILE A 117 21.30 12.02 26.13
N GLU A 118 21.39 12.99 25.23
CA GLU A 118 21.70 14.39 25.54
C GLU A 118 20.59 15.28 24.98
N LEU A 119 20.20 16.32 25.73
CA LEU A 119 19.30 17.37 25.24
C LEU A 119 20.13 18.46 24.58
N VAL A 120 19.70 18.96 23.42
CA VAL A 120 20.26 20.13 22.75
C VAL A 120 19.23 21.24 22.72
N SER A 121 19.63 22.44 23.13
CA SER A 121 18.76 23.62 23.16
C SER A 121 18.53 24.22 21.77
N VAL A 122 17.36 24.85 21.61
CA VAL A 122 17.08 25.78 20.50
C VAL A 122 18.01 27.01 20.52
N ASP A 123 18.56 27.35 21.69
CA ASP A 123 19.46 28.48 21.90
C ASP A 123 20.94 28.09 21.76
N VAL A 124 21.74 28.99 21.21
CA VAL A 124 23.21 28.94 21.28
C VAL A 124 23.74 29.58 22.57
N ASP A 125 24.90 29.13 23.02
CA ASP A 125 25.68 29.84 24.05
C ASP A 125 26.17 31.18 23.49
N PRO A 126 25.93 32.32 24.17
CA PRO A 126 26.31 33.63 23.65
C PRO A 126 27.80 33.84 23.40
N LYS A 127 28.68 33.11 24.12
CA LYS A 127 30.14 33.20 24.07
C LYS A 127 30.73 32.27 23.01
N THR A 128 30.36 30.99 23.00
CA THR A 128 30.94 30.00 22.08
C THR A 128 30.23 29.96 20.72
N LYS A 129 29.00 30.49 20.63
CA LYS A 129 28.09 30.37 19.48
C LYS A 129 27.70 28.93 19.12
N SER A 130 28.05 27.94 19.95
CA SER A 130 27.60 26.56 19.80
C SER A 130 26.24 26.34 20.47
N ALA A 131 25.49 25.33 20.04
CA ALA A 131 24.28 24.90 20.74
C ALA A 131 24.59 24.50 22.20
N LYS A 132 23.67 24.78 23.13
CA LYS A 132 23.80 24.35 24.53
C LYS A 132 23.40 22.89 24.66
N ILE A 133 24.21 22.08 25.34
CA ILE A 133 23.99 20.63 25.52
C ILE A 133 23.87 20.30 27.02
N SER A 134 22.95 19.42 27.39
CA SER A 134 22.77 18.97 28.78
C SER A 134 23.91 18.08 29.27
N SER A 135 23.90 17.72 30.56
CA SER A 135 24.63 16.53 31.00
C SER A 135 24.14 15.28 30.26
N GLU A 136 24.99 14.25 30.13
CA GLU A 136 24.57 12.92 29.67
C GLU A 136 23.48 12.33 30.57
N GLY A 137 22.30 12.08 30.01
CA GLY A 137 21.29 11.22 30.60
C GLY A 137 21.55 9.77 30.21
N ARG A 138 21.63 8.85 31.18
CA ARG A 138 21.88 7.42 30.92
C ARG A 138 20.64 6.59 31.26
N ILE A 139 20.21 5.73 30.34
CA ILE A 139 19.19 4.74 30.66
C ILE A 139 19.80 3.71 31.61
N LYS A 140 19.11 3.47 32.72
CA LYS A 140 19.46 2.49 33.76
C LYS A 140 18.44 1.36 33.73
N GLU A 141 18.86 0.19 34.21
CA GLU A 141 17.99 -0.98 34.42
C GLU A 141 17.26 -1.48 33.15
N TRP A 142 17.96 -1.55 32.00
CA TRP A 142 17.42 -2.03 30.71
C TRP A 142 16.73 -3.41 30.78
N PHE A 143 17.05 -4.19 31.82
CA PHE A 143 16.48 -5.51 32.11
C PHE A 143 15.18 -5.52 32.90
N ASN A 144 14.95 -4.55 33.78
CA ASN A 144 13.96 -4.70 34.86
C ASN A 144 12.50 -4.58 34.37
N LYS A 145 12.31 -4.37 33.07
CA LYS A 145 11.00 -4.14 32.46
C LYS A 145 10.82 -5.03 31.22
N SER A 146 9.73 -5.80 31.23
CA SER A 146 9.29 -6.65 30.12
C SER A 146 7.89 -6.23 29.67
N GLY A 147 7.64 -6.35 28.36
CA GLY A 147 6.42 -5.85 27.71
C GLY A 147 6.71 -5.40 26.28
N GLU A 148 5.67 -5.25 25.46
CA GLU A 148 5.80 -4.76 24.09
C GLU A 148 6.28 -3.30 24.07
N LYS A 149 5.70 -2.44 24.90
CA LYS A 149 6.17 -1.07 25.14
C LYS A 149 6.74 -0.97 26.55
N VAL A 150 7.91 -0.34 26.67
CA VAL A 150 8.62 -0.15 27.94
C VAL A 150 9.09 1.28 28.05
N SER A 151 8.71 1.95 29.15
CA SER A 151 9.15 3.31 29.44
C SER A 151 10.25 3.34 30.51
N TYR A 152 11.32 4.07 30.27
CA TYR A 152 12.42 4.34 31.20
C TYR A 152 12.39 5.81 31.64
N THR A 153 12.88 6.08 32.85
CA THR A 153 13.06 7.46 33.33
C THR A 153 14.55 7.80 33.28
N VAL A 154 14.87 8.90 32.61
CA VAL A 154 16.23 9.45 32.51
C VAL A 154 16.22 10.83 33.15
N GLU A 155 17.26 11.16 33.91
CA GLU A 155 17.41 12.46 34.57
C GLU A 155 18.59 13.20 33.94
N PHE A 156 18.43 14.51 33.75
CA PHE A 156 19.44 15.39 33.15
C PHE A 156 19.59 16.61 34.04
N THR A 157 20.82 17.11 34.18
CA THR A 157 21.09 18.41 34.75
C THR A 157 21.34 19.40 33.62
N VAL A 158 20.60 20.52 33.65
CA VAL A 158 20.66 21.62 32.68
C VAL A 158 20.92 22.93 33.42
N ASP A 159 21.56 23.88 32.74
CA ASP A 159 21.80 25.21 33.28
C ASP A 159 20.48 26.03 33.32
N ALA A 160 20.33 26.95 34.26
CA ALA A 160 19.10 27.75 34.39
C ALA A 160 18.81 28.63 33.16
N ASN A 161 19.83 28.95 32.37
CA ASN A 161 19.73 29.65 31.09
C ASN A 161 19.78 28.68 29.88
N PHE A 162 19.55 27.39 30.06
CA PHE A 162 19.60 26.38 29.00
C PHE A 162 18.61 26.68 27.86
N GLY A 163 17.43 27.22 28.17
CA GLY A 163 16.37 27.47 27.18
C GLY A 163 15.48 26.25 26.96
N LEU A 164 14.92 26.12 25.76
CA LEU A 164 14.03 25.02 25.38
C LEU A 164 14.83 23.90 24.68
N PRO A 165 14.77 22.62 25.10
CA PRO A 165 15.34 21.52 24.33
C PRO A 165 14.56 21.32 23.01
N GLY A 166 15.27 21.37 21.89
CA GLY A 166 14.71 21.15 20.55
C GLY A 166 15.14 19.84 19.89
N VAL A 167 16.25 19.24 20.35
CA VAL A 167 16.77 17.96 19.84
C VAL A 167 17.18 17.02 20.99
N LEU A 168 17.02 15.72 20.75
CA LEU A 168 17.70 14.65 21.48
C LEU A 168 18.82 14.07 20.60
N LEU A 169 20.01 13.93 21.17
CA LEU A 169 21.07 13.11 20.62
C LEU A 169 21.07 11.77 21.35
N VAL A 170 21.01 10.66 20.61
CA VAL A 170 20.95 9.30 21.17
C VAL A 170 22.15 8.49 20.70
N THR A 171 22.91 7.95 21.66
CA THR A 171 24.04 7.04 21.41
C THR A 171 23.73 5.66 21.96
N ASN A 172 23.70 4.64 21.10
CA ASN A 172 23.45 3.26 21.48
C ASN A 172 24.78 2.47 21.60
N ASN A 173 25.24 2.23 22.82
CA ASN A 173 26.45 1.43 23.08
C ASN A 173 26.18 -0.09 23.25
N HIS A 174 24.93 -0.52 23.12
CA HIS A 174 24.55 -1.95 23.06
C HIS A 174 24.97 -2.57 21.73
N GLN A 175 24.98 -3.91 21.67
CA GLN A 175 25.27 -4.67 20.45
C GLN A 175 24.09 -4.66 19.49
N GLN A 176 22.85 -4.68 20.02
CA GLN A 176 21.63 -4.68 19.23
C GLN A 176 21.07 -3.28 19.00
N GLU A 177 20.38 -3.10 17.87
CA GLU A 177 19.48 -1.97 17.67
C GLU A 177 18.20 -2.11 18.52
N PHE A 178 17.53 -1.00 18.80
CA PHE A 178 16.23 -0.98 19.46
C PHE A 178 15.32 0.08 18.83
N PHE A 179 14.01 -0.11 18.89
CA PHE A 179 13.05 0.88 18.37
C PHE A 179 12.69 1.92 19.43
N LEU A 180 13.07 3.17 19.20
CA LEU A 180 12.69 4.31 20.02
C LEU A 180 11.37 4.87 19.49
N GLU A 181 10.30 4.76 20.27
CA GLU A 181 8.96 5.20 19.86
C GLU A 181 8.78 6.70 20.14
N ASN A 182 8.95 7.11 21.39
CA ASN A 182 8.82 8.51 21.79
C ASN A 182 9.68 8.82 23.02
N VAL A 183 10.00 10.09 23.19
CA VAL A 183 10.54 10.64 24.44
C VAL A 183 9.73 11.86 24.84
N THR A 184 9.38 11.96 26.12
CA THR A 184 8.71 13.16 26.67
C THR A 184 9.55 13.72 27.81
N VAL A 185 9.94 14.99 27.72
CA VAL A 185 10.77 15.69 28.71
C VAL A 185 9.91 16.62 29.56
N GLU A 186 10.05 16.52 30.87
CA GLU A 186 9.31 17.27 31.90
C GLU A 186 10.27 18.04 32.81
N GLY A 187 9.78 19.17 33.36
CA GLY A 187 10.54 20.04 34.27
C GLY A 187 10.85 21.44 33.72
N PHE A 188 10.51 21.71 32.45
CA PHE A 188 10.58 23.05 31.86
C PHE A 188 9.29 23.84 32.10
N HIS A 189 9.40 25.17 32.21
CA HIS A 189 8.25 26.07 32.48
C HIS A 189 7.17 26.07 31.38
N CYS A 190 7.51 25.65 30.15
CA CYS A 190 6.58 25.52 29.03
C CYS A 190 5.67 24.29 29.09
N GLY A 191 5.86 23.40 30.09
CA GLY A 191 5.18 22.11 30.15
C GLY A 191 5.99 20.97 29.52
N PRO A 192 5.36 19.80 29.26
CA PRO A 192 6.04 18.64 28.67
C PRO A 192 6.43 18.91 27.21
N ILE A 193 7.58 18.40 26.81
CA ILE A 193 8.15 18.55 25.46
C ILE A 193 8.25 17.16 24.84
N HIS A 194 7.64 16.97 23.67
CA HIS A 194 7.50 15.66 23.04
C HIS A 194 8.43 15.52 21.83
N PHE A 195 9.09 14.36 21.75
CA PHE A 195 9.97 13.95 20.66
C PHE A 195 9.39 12.66 20.05
N PRO A 196 8.59 12.76 18.97
CA PRO A 196 8.13 11.59 18.23
C PRO A 196 9.32 11.01 17.47
N CYS A 197 9.76 9.81 17.85
CA CYS A 197 11.03 9.24 17.37
C CYS A 197 10.81 8.17 16.29
N ASN A 198 9.89 7.23 16.56
CA ASN A 198 9.47 6.13 15.68
C ASN A 198 10.57 5.52 14.78
N SER A 199 11.74 5.22 15.34
CA SER A 199 12.93 4.81 14.57
C SER A 199 13.78 3.79 15.29
N TRP A 200 14.44 2.93 14.52
CA TRP A 200 15.46 1.99 14.99
C TRP A 200 16.77 2.71 15.25
N VAL A 201 17.28 2.65 16.48
CA VAL A 201 18.56 3.23 16.89
C VAL A 201 19.66 2.16 16.76
N GLN A 202 20.44 2.25 15.68
CA GLN A 202 21.57 1.37 15.37
C GLN A 202 22.64 1.41 16.46
N SER A 203 23.35 0.30 16.68
CA SER A 203 24.54 0.27 17.55
C SER A 203 25.62 1.22 17.04
N HIS A 204 26.30 1.93 17.94
CA HIS A 204 27.45 2.80 17.65
C HIS A 204 28.60 2.08 16.92
N LYS A 205 28.65 0.74 16.98
CA LYS A 205 29.59 -0.08 16.21
C LYS A 205 29.30 -0.10 14.71
N HIS A 206 28.04 0.05 14.33
CA HIS A 206 27.55 0.03 12.95
C HIS A 206 27.26 1.45 12.45
N HIS A 207 26.87 2.36 13.34
CA HIS A 207 26.58 3.77 13.05
C HIS A 207 27.26 4.67 14.09
N PRO A 208 28.51 5.15 13.85
CA PRO A 208 29.27 5.90 14.84
C PRO A 208 28.75 7.33 15.09
N GLN A 209 27.87 7.86 14.24
CA GLN A 209 27.20 9.14 14.45
C GLN A 209 26.06 9.00 15.47
N LYS A 210 25.89 10.04 16.32
CA LYS A 210 24.79 10.12 17.29
C LYS A 210 23.48 10.32 16.53
N ARG A 211 22.45 9.55 16.87
CA ARG A 211 21.13 9.67 16.22
C ARG A 211 20.41 10.93 16.68
N VAL A 212 19.95 11.74 15.74
CA VAL A 212 19.25 13.00 15.97
C VAL A 212 17.74 12.78 15.99
N PHE A 213 17.05 13.30 17.00
CA PHE A 213 15.59 13.34 17.05
C PHE A 213 15.10 14.74 17.42
N PHE A 214 14.29 15.35 16.56
CA PHE A 214 13.71 16.66 16.79
C PHE A 214 12.42 16.57 17.62
N PHE A 215 12.10 17.64 18.34
CA PHE A 215 10.79 17.78 18.97
C PHE A 215 9.62 17.83 17.97
N ASN A 216 8.40 17.71 18.48
CA ASN A 216 7.19 17.73 17.67
C ASN A 216 6.88 19.10 17.03
N LYS A 217 7.47 20.20 17.49
CA LYS A 217 7.20 21.53 16.93
C LYS A 217 7.79 21.67 15.51
N PRO A 218 7.00 22.08 14.51
CA PRO A 218 7.49 22.29 13.15
C PRO A 218 8.14 23.66 12.97
N TYR A 219 8.98 23.74 11.93
CA TYR A 219 9.70 24.94 11.52
C TYR A 219 9.98 24.92 10.01
N LEU A 220 9.70 26.01 9.31
CA LEU A 220 10.27 26.24 7.98
C LEU A 220 11.81 26.39 8.08
N PRO A 221 12.59 26.16 7.01
CA PRO A 221 14.05 26.25 7.07
C PRO A 221 14.54 27.58 7.62
N GLY A 222 13.99 28.71 7.15
CA GLY A 222 14.32 30.06 7.59
C GLY A 222 13.94 30.39 9.05
N GLU A 223 13.00 29.64 9.63
CA GLU A 223 12.54 29.81 11.03
C GLU A 223 13.29 28.92 12.03
N THR A 224 14.10 27.98 11.54
CA THR A 224 14.85 27.03 12.37
C THR A 224 15.68 27.76 13.42
N PRO A 225 15.51 27.50 14.73
CA PRO A 225 16.30 28.14 15.77
C PRO A 225 17.80 27.88 15.59
N GLU A 226 18.64 28.88 15.89
CA GLU A 226 20.10 28.82 15.65
C GLU A 226 20.77 27.58 16.25
N GLY A 227 20.35 27.12 17.44
CA GLY A 227 20.89 25.92 18.08
C GLY A 227 20.59 24.62 17.32
N LEU A 228 19.62 24.61 16.39
CA LEU A 228 19.19 23.42 15.66
C LEU A 228 19.64 23.39 14.18
N LYS A 229 20.06 24.53 13.60
CA LYS A 229 20.34 24.65 12.15
C LYS A 229 21.36 23.62 11.64
N ALA A 230 22.50 23.49 12.32
CA ALA A 230 23.54 22.53 11.94
C ALA A 230 23.03 21.07 11.97
N LEU A 231 22.23 20.72 12.99
CA LEU A 231 21.68 19.38 13.16
C LEU A 231 20.58 19.06 12.13
N ARG A 232 19.80 20.08 11.71
CA ARG A 232 18.82 19.98 10.61
C ARG A 232 19.51 19.61 9.29
N GLU A 233 20.61 20.29 8.97
CA GLU A 233 21.40 20.02 7.76
C GLU A 233 22.17 18.68 7.83
N GLU A 234 22.67 18.30 9.01
CA GLU A 234 23.43 17.08 9.25
C GLU A 234 22.56 15.83 9.08
N GLU A 235 21.39 15.75 9.72
CA GLU A 235 20.47 14.62 9.56
C GLU A 235 20.04 14.44 8.09
N LEU A 236 19.71 15.53 7.38
CA LEU A 236 19.39 15.45 5.94
C LEU A 236 20.59 14.99 5.09
N ARG A 237 21.83 15.29 5.50
CA ARG A 237 23.04 14.79 4.83
C ARG A 237 23.23 13.29 5.09
N GLU A 238 22.97 12.80 6.30
CA GLU A 238 22.98 11.37 6.62
C GLU A 238 21.92 10.60 5.83
N LEU A 239 20.69 11.12 5.76
CA LEU A 239 19.57 10.51 5.03
C LEU A 239 19.80 10.43 3.50
N ARG A 240 20.50 11.41 2.90
CA ARG A 240 20.91 11.36 1.48
C ARG A 240 22.08 10.41 1.20
N GLY A 241 22.98 10.21 2.18
CA GLY A 241 24.20 9.43 1.99
C GLY A 241 25.12 9.98 0.90
N THR A 242 25.85 9.10 0.22
CA THR A 242 26.95 9.45 -0.72
C THR A 242 26.71 9.03 -2.17
N GLY A 243 25.51 8.56 -2.54
CA GLY A 243 25.18 8.05 -3.88
C GLY A 243 25.87 6.73 -4.28
N THR A 244 26.68 6.13 -3.40
CA THR A 244 27.61 5.04 -3.75
C THR A 244 27.52 3.87 -2.76
N GLY A 245 28.10 2.72 -3.14
CA GLY A 245 28.16 1.50 -2.34
C GLY A 245 26.85 0.72 -2.24
N GLU A 246 26.94 -0.50 -1.69
CA GLU A 246 25.80 -1.35 -1.34
C GLU A 246 25.10 -0.84 -0.07
N ARG A 247 23.78 -1.00 0.00
CA ARG A 247 22.97 -0.64 1.17
C ARG A 247 22.83 -1.81 2.15
N LYS A 248 23.11 -1.56 3.42
CA LYS A 248 22.95 -2.54 4.51
C LYS A 248 21.55 -2.41 5.09
N LEU A 249 21.01 -3.50 5.62
CA LEU A 249 19.67 -3.54 6.24
C LEU A 249 19.48 -2.57 7.43
N SER A 250 20.58 -2.07 8.01
CA SER A 250 20.61 -1.08 9.08
C SER A 250 20.68 0.38 8.62
N ASP A 251 20.99 0.64 7.34
CA ASP A 251 21.18 1.99 6.81
C ASP A 251 19.85 2.75 6.75
N ARG A 252 19.92 4.09 6.84
CA ARG A 252 18.77 5.00 6.70
C ARG A 252 18.93 5.88 5.44
N ILE A 253 19.54 5.34 4.38
CA ILE A 253 19.95 6.10 3.20
C ILE A 253 18.88 5.99 2.11
N TYR A 254 18.24 7.12 1.80
CA TYR A 254 17.23 7.28 0.77
C TYR A 254 17.90 7.82 -0.50
N ASP A 255 17.79 7.09 -1.60
CA ASP A 255 18.42 7.45 -2.88
C ASP A 255 17.71 6.78 -4.05
N PHE A 256 17.94 7.27 -5.27
CA PHE A 256 17.22 6.87 -6.48
C PHE A 256 18.02 5.91 -7.35
N ASP A 257 17.33 4.98 -8.02
CA ASP A 257 17.91 4.09 -9.03
C ASP A 257 16.82 3.62 -10.02
N VAL A 258 17.22 3.03 -11.14
CA VAL A 258 16.34 2.56 -12.22
C VAL A 258 15.85 1.14 -11.95
N TYR A 259 14.78 0.68 -12.59
CA TYR A 259 14.29 -0.71 -12.47
C TYR A 259 15.14 -1.66 -13.34
N ASN A 260 16.41 -1.82 -12.97
CA ASN A 260 17.34 -2.81 -13.52
C ASN A 260 17.49 -4.06 -12.62
N ASP A 261 16.68 -4.19 -11.56
CA ASP A 261 16.70 -5.29 -10.60
C ASP A 261 15.59 -6.34 -10.84
N LEU A 262 14.87 -6.26 -11.97
CA LEU A 262 13.70 -7.12 -12.27
C LEU A 262 14.05 -8.39 -13.06
N GLY A 263 15.17 -8.41 -13.80
CA GLY A 263 15.66 -9.55 -14.56
C GLY A 263 16.68 -10.40 -13.79
N ASN A 264 17.03 -11.57 -14.33
CA ASN A 264 18.13 -12.40 -13.84
C ASN A 264 18.92 -13.02 -15.01
N PRO A 265 19.69 -12.23 -15.78
CA PRO A 265 20.39 -12.69 -16.98
C PRO A 265 21.37 -13.84 -16.69
N ASP A 266 21.92 -13.91 -15.46
CA ASP A 266 22.81 -14.98 -15.00
C ASP A 266 22.13 -16.37 -14.98
N LYS A 267 20.80 -16.44 -15.02
CA LYS A 267 20.03 -17.69 -15.17
C LYS A 267 19.68 -18.04 -16.62
N GLY A 268 19.99 -17.17 -17.58
CA GLY A 268 19.77 -17.38 -19.02
C GLY A 268 18.67 -16.49 -19.64
N PHE A 269 18.52 -16.61 -20.96
CA PHE A 269 17.75 -15.70 -21.82
C PHE A 269 16.27 -15.47 -21.41
N ASP A 270 15.60 -16.50 -20.90
CA ASP A 270 14.18 -16.40 -20.47
C ASP A 270 13.98 -15.50 -19.24
N TYR A 271 15.05 -15.27 -18.48
CA TYR A 271 15.05 -14.47 -17.26
C TYR A 271 15.46 -13.01 -17.49
N ILE A 272 15.88 -12.65 -18.71
CA ILE A 272 16.21 -11.27 -19.09
C ILE A 272 14.94 -10.42 -19.13
N ARG A 273 14.98 -9.24 -18.49
CA ARG A 273 13.95 -8.19 -18.56
C ARG A 273 14.66 -6.86 -18.87
N PRO A 274 14.05 -5.94 -19.61
CA PRO A 274 14.66 -4.65 -19.90
C PRO A 274 14.76 -3.79 -18.63
N THR A 275 15.80 -2.95 -18.56
CA THR A 275 15.89 -1.86 -17.59
C THR A 275 14.82 -0.80 -17.91
N LEU A 276 14.11 -0.34 -16.88
CA LEU A 276 13.10 0.72 -16.99
C LEU A 276 13.55 1.94 -16.19
N GLY A 277 13.46 3.12 -16.80
CA GLY A 277 13.95 4.37 -16.25
C GLY A 277 15.30 4.74 -16.87
N GLY A 278 15.36 5.90 -17.50
CA GLY A 278 16.50 6.34 -18.30
C GLY A 278 16.63 5.61 -19.65
N GLY A 279 17.44 6.16 -20.55
CA GLY A 279 17.64 5.59 -21.88
C GLY A 279 16.37 5.60 -22.73
N GLU A 280 16.07 4.46 -23.39
CA GLU A 280 14.96 4.34 -24.34
C GLU A 280 13.59 4.06 -23.68
N ILE A 281 13.56 3.45 -22.48
CA ILE A 281 12.32 3.04 -21.80
C ILE A 281 12.12 3.89 -20.55
N LYS A 282 11.28 4.93 -20.68
CA LYS A 282 10.96 5.88 -19.60
C LYS A 282 10.24 5.19 -18.43
N TYR A 283 10.63 5.52 -17.20
CA TYR A 283 9.93 5.03 -16.00
C TYR A 283 10.24 5.88 -14.74
N PRO A 284 9.38 5.89 -13.70
CA PRO A 284 9.76 6.43 -12.40
C PRO A 284 11.01 5.74 -11.83
N ARG A 285 11.77 6.44 -10.97
CA ARG A 285 12.86 5.85 -10.20
C ARG A 285 12.34 5.13 -8.95
N ARG A 286 13.09 4.14 -8.50
CA ARG A 286 12.85 3.36 -7.27
C ARG A 286 13.92 3.63 -6.22
N CYS A 287 13.72 3.08 -5.02
CA CYS A 287 14.72 3.12 -3.95
C CYS A 287 15.99 2.34 -4.33
N ARG A 288 17.13 3.03 -4.32
CA ARG A 288 18.45 2.49 -4.63
C ARG A 288 18.87 1.43 -3.61
N THR A 289 19.31 0.28 -4.11
CA THR A 289 19.84 -0.81 -3.29
C THR A 289 21.35 -0.99 -3.45
N GLY A 290 21.91 -0.67 -4.63
CA GLY A 290 23.35 -0.57 -4.86
C GLY A 290 24.13 -1.88 -4.75
N ARG A 291 23.46 -3.03 -4.93
CA ARG A 291 24.13 -4.34 -5.00
C ARG A 291 25.05 -4.39 -6.23
N PRO A 292 26.01 -5.34 -6.28
CA PRO A 292 26.82 -5.54 -7.48
C PRO A 292 25.95 -5.83 -8.71
N PRO A 293 26.44 -5.56 -9.94
CA PRO A 293 25.75 -5.97 -11.16
C PRO A 293 25.71 -7.50 -11.32
N CYS A 294 24.90 -7.98 -12.26
CA CYS A 294 24.94 -9.36 -12.73
C CYS A 294 26.27 -9.68 -13.42
N VAL A 295 26.64 -10.97 -13.43
CA VAL A 295 27.90 -11.44 -14.05
C VAL A 295 27.84 -11.38 -15.57
N THR A 296 26.65 -11.55 -16.14
CA THR A 296 26.39 -11.59 -17.59
C THR A 296 25.95 -10.26 -18.20
N ASP A 297 25.62 -9.27 -17.38
CA ASP A 297 25.15 -7.95 -17.83
C ASP A 297 25.46 -6.90 -16.74
N GLU A 298 26.42 -6.02 -17.04
CA GLU A 298 26.87 -4.96 -16.12
C GLU A 298 25.80 -3.86 -15.87
N SER A 299 24.75 -3.79 -16.70
CA SER A 299 23.66 -2.83 -16.55
C SER A 299 22.54 -3.33 -15.62
N CYS A 300 22.45 -4.64 -15.40
CA CYS A 300 21.44 -5.29 -14.55
C CYS A 300 21.96 -5.39 -13.10
N GLU A 301 21.18 -4.95 -12.10
CA GLU A 301 21.54 -5.12 -10.69
C GLU A 301 21.30 -6.58 -10.27
N SER A 302 22.27 -7.20 -9.58
CA SER A 302 22.16 -8.60 -9.15
C SER A 302 20.92 -8.86 -8.28
N ARG A 303 20.37 -10.07 -8.41
CA ARG A 303 19.10 -10.46 -7.81
C ARG A 303 19.24 -11.03 -6.40
N LEU A 304 18.45 -10.52 -5.46
CA LEU A 304 18.20 -11.17 -4.17
C LEU A 304 16.93 -12.02 -4.21
N GLU A 305 17.10 -13.33 -4.12
CA GLU A 305 15.99 -14.29 -4.05
C GLU A 305 15.60 -14.61 -2.61
N LYS A 306 14.33 -14.98 -2.41
CA LYS A 306 13.80 -15.39 -1.11
C LYS A 306 14.57 -16.62 -0.58
N PRO A 307 14.93 -16.69 0.71
CA PRO A 307 14.38 -15.89 1.82
C PRO A 307 15.14 -14.60 2.16
N LEU A 308 16.14 -14.18 1.39
CA LEU A 308 16.92 -12.98 1.70
C LEU A 308 16.04 -11.72 1.64
N PRO A 309 16.17 -10.77 2.59
CA PRO A 309 15.45 -9.50 2.54
C PRO A 309 16.05 -8.58 1.46
N MET A 310 15.20 -7.78 0.81
CA MET A 310 15.66 -6.65 0.00
C MET A 310 15.93 -5.44 0.90
N TYR A 311 16.85 -4.56 0.52
CA TYR A 311 17.05 -3.30 1.26
C TYR A 311 15.92 -2.32 0.98
N VAL A 312 15.44 -1.73 2.08
CA VAL A 312 14.87 -0.38 2.16
C VAL A 312 15.48 0.31 3.39
N PRO A 313 15.45 1.65 3.48
CA PRO A 313 15.89 2.36 4.68
C PRO A 313 15.26 1.78 5.95
N ARG A 314 16.04 1.64 7.02
CA ARG A 314 15.72 0.79 8.17
C ARG A 314 14.35 1.04 8.79
N ASP A 315 13.88 2.28 8.77
CA ASP A 315 12.64 2.74 9.39
C ASP A 315 11.39 2.50 8.49
N GLU A 316 11.58 2.17 7.21
CA GLU A 316 10.51 1.85 6.23
C GLU A 316 10.01 0.40 6.31
N GLN A 317 10.81 -0.48 6.91
CA GLN A 317 10.51 -1.91 7.00
C GLN A 317 9.23 -2.15 7.80
N PHE A 318 8.41 -3.10 7.35
CA PHE A 318 7.19 -3.52 8.05
C PHE A 318 7.46 -3.82 9.53
N GLU A 319 6.65 -3.24 10.42
CA GLU A 319 6.64 -3.67 11.81
C GLU A 319 6.19 -5.13 11.95
N GLU A 320 6.48 -5.73 13.10
CA GLU A 320 6.17 -7.14 13.40
C GLU A 320 4.71 -7.55 13.10
N PRO A 321 3.65 -6.74 13.35
CA PRO A 321 2.28 -7.13 13.01
C PRO A 321 2.02 -7.18 11.49
N LYS A 322 2.40 -6.15 10.72
CA LYS A 322 2.32 -6.14 9.25
C LYS A 322 3.16 -7.27 8.65
N ARG A 323 4.41 -7.40 9.09
CA ARG A 323 5.35 -8.44 8.65
C ARG A 323 4.81 -9.85 8.91
N ARG A 324 4.26 -10.10 10.10
CA ARG A 324 3.62 -11.39 10.43
C ARG A 324 2.38 -11.63 9.58
N THR A 325 1.56 -10.61 9.33
CA THR A 325 0.35 -10.72 8.49
C THR A 325 0.73 -11.10 7.06
N PHE A 326 1.70 -10.40 6.47
CA PHE A 326 2.24 -10.68 5.13
C PHE A 326 2.91 -12.07 5.04
N LEU A 327 3.75 -12.43 6.01
CA LEU A 327 4.37 -13.77 6.05
C LEU A 327 3.33 -14.89 6.24
N PHE A 328 2.28 -14.65 7.01
CA PHE A 328 1.18 -15.61 7.18
C PHE A 328 0.36 -15.76 5.90
N GLY A 329 -0.01 -14.65 5.23
CA GLY A 329 -0.66 -14.66 3.92
C GLY A 329 0.18 -15.42 2.88
N ARG A 330 1.49 -15.17 2.84
CA ARG A 330 2.46 -15.90 2.01
C ARG A 330 2.52 -17.40 2.35
N PHE A 331 2.51 -17.77 3.64
CA PHE A 331 2.55 -19.19 4.07
C PHE A 331 1.25 -19.94 3.74
N LYS A 332 0.09 -19.31 4.01
CA LYS A 332 -1.25 -19.73 3.57
C LYS A 332 -1.23 -19.99 2.06
N GLY A 333 -0.69 -19.04 1.29
CA GLY A 333 -0.47 -19.15 -0.16
C GLY A 333 0.43 -20.32 -0.59
N LEU A 334 1.60 -20.50 0.03
CA LEU A 334 2.52 -21.60 -0.28
C LEU A 334 1.87 -22.97 -0.04
N LEU A 335 1.20 -23.15 1.10
CA LEU A 335 0.49 -24.39 1.43
C LEU A 335 -0.63 -24.71 0.44
N ARG A 336 -1.41 -23.69 0.02
CA ARG A 336 -2.43 -23.81 -1.03
C ARG A 336 -1.82 -24.15 -2.39
N ASN A 337 -0.61 -23.70 -2.70
CA ASN A 337 0.10 -24.00 -3.95
C ASN A 337 0.74 -25.40 -4.00
N ILE A 338 1.16 -25.97 -2.87
CA ILE A 338 1.78 -27.31 -2.83
C ILE A 338 0.82 -28.40 -3.32
N VAL A 339 -0.48 -28.30 -2.99
CA VAL A 339 -1.48 -29.32 -3.35
C VAL A 339 -1.67 -29.44 -4.88
N PRO A 340 -1.92 -28.36 -5.65
CA PRO A 340 -1.88 -28.39 -7.11
C PRO A 340 -0.58 -28.95 -7.69
N ILE A 341 0.59 -28.60 -7.12
CA ILE A 341 1.89 -29.04 -7.64
C ILE A 341 2.05 -30.56 -7.50
N THR A 342 1.71 -31.13 -6.35
CA THR A 342 1.77 -32.58 -6.13
C THR A 342 0.79 -33.32 -7.03
N ILE A 343 -0.42 -32.79 -7.24
CA ILE A 343 -1.41 -33.37 -8.16
C ILE A 343 -0.94 -33.29 -9.62
N GLY A 344 -0.39 -32.15 -10.05
CA GLY A 344 0.10 -31.95 -11.43
C GLY A 344 1.31 -32.83 -11.77
N ARG A 345 2.21 -33.07 -10.80
CA ARG A 345 3.34 -34.00 -10.95
C ARG A 345 2.93 -35.48 -11.04
N LEU A 346 1.82 -35.85 -10.42
CA LEU A 346 1.30 -37.22 -10.42
C LEU A 346 0.33 -37.50 -11.57
N ALA A 347 -0.26 -36.46 -12.19
CA ALA A 347 -1.18 -36.59 -13.31
C ALA A 347 -1.11 -35.36 -14.25
N PRO A 348 -0.24 -35.36 -15.29
CA PRO A 348 -0.11 -34.24 -16.22
C PRO A 348 -1.41 -33.92 -16.98
N ASN A 349 -2.36 -34.86 -17.08
CA ASN A 349 -3.68 -34.65 -17.69
C ASN A 349 -4.71 -33.99 -16.74
N ASN A 350 -4.27 -33.36 -15.63
CA ASN A 350 -5.15 -32.81 -14.59
C ASN A 350 -4.86 -31.33 -14.22
N ILE A 351 -4.18 -30.61 -15.11
CA ILE A 351 -3.75 -29.22 -14.90
C ILE A 351 -4.91 -28.21 -15.04
N ASP A 352 -5.91 -28.52 -15.87
CA ASP A 352 -7.07 -27.67 -16.15
C ASP A 352 -8.24 -27.88 -15.18
N ILE A 353 -9.09 -26.85 -15.04
CA ILE A 353 -10.39 -26.92 -14.37
C ILE A 353 -11.37 -27.72 -15.23
N LYS A 354 -12.04 -28.73 -14.65
CA LYS A 354 -12.93 -29.66 -15.38
C LYS A 354 -14.43 -29.32 -15.35
N GLY A 355 -14.81 -28.24 -14.68
CA GLY A 355 -16.20 -27.81 -14.51
C GLY A 355 -16.31 -26.74 -13.43
N PHE A 356 -17.35 -25.89 -13.46
CA PHE A 356 -17.50 -24.81 -12.48
C PHE A 356 -17.54 -25.28 -11.01
N SER A 357 -17.97 -26.53 -10.77
CA SER A 357 -17.95 -27.15 -9.45
C SER A 357 -16.55 -27.35 -8.85
N GLU A 358 -15.47 -27.20 -9.62
CA GLU A 358 -14.11 -27.23 -9.08
C GLU A 358 -13.71 -25.92 -8.41
N PHE A 359 -14.19 -24.76 -8.90
CA PHE A 359 -14.04 -23.49 -8.18
C PHE A 359 -14.74 -23.55 -6.82
N ASP A 360 -15.98 -24.07 -6.78
CA ASP A 360 -16.72 -24.31 -5.52
C ASP A 360 -15.91 -25.10 -4.48
N LYS A 361 -15.05 -26.04 -4.90
CA LYS A 361 -14.23 -26.85 -3.98
C LYS A 361 -13.16 -26.01 -3.27
N LEU A 362 -12.60 -24.97 -3.92
CA LEU A 362 -11.60 -24.06 -3.34
C LEU A 362 -12.11 -23.36 -2.07
N TYR A 363 -13.41 -23.07 -2.02
CA TYR A 363 -14.07 -22.38 -0.89
C TYR A 363 -14.85 -23.31 0.05
N LYS A 364 -15.14 -24.56 -0.36
CA LYS A 364 -16.01 -25.48 0.41
C LYS A 364 -15.29 -26.58 1.17
N ARG A 365 -14.10 -27.05 0.73
CA ARG A 365 -13.41 -28.19 1.37
C ARG A 365 -11.94 -27.91 1.62
N CYS A 366 -11.43 -28.39 2.75
CA CYS A 366 -10.00 -28.58 2.95
C CYS A 366 -9.56 -29.72 2.01
N ILE A 367 -8.66 -29.44 1.07
CA ILE A 367 -8.35 -30.35 -0.06
C ILE A 367 -7.40 -31.50 0.36
N ILE A 368 -6.80 -31.43 1.56
CA ILE A 368 -5.78 -32.38 2.03
C ILE A 368 -6.35 -33.37 3.06
N ARG A 369 -6.02 -34.67 2.90
CA ARG A 369 -6.09 -35.66 3.98
C ARG A 369 -4.79 -35.65 4.79
N ASP A 370 -4.94 -35.60 6.11
CA ASP A 370 -3.88 -35.41 7.12
C ASP A 370 -2.64 -36.32 6.98
N SER A 371 -2.78 -37.52 6.42
CA SER A 371 -1.66 -38.44 6.15
C SER A 371 -0.60 -37.85 5.21
N SER A 372 -1.01 -37.08 4.20
CA SER A 372 -0.12 -36.58 3.14
C SER A 372 0.81 -35.45 3.60
N LEU A 373 0.56 -34.81 4.75
CA LEU A 373 1.35 -33.68 5.24
C LEU A 373 2.62 -34.13 5.96
N LYS A 374 2.60 -35.31 6.58
CA LYS A 374 3.74 -35.87 7.33
C LYS A 374 4.91 -36.26 6.43
N ASP A 375 4.62 -36.67 5.19
CA ASP A 375 5.63 -37.02 4.19
C ASP A 375 6.25 -35.79 3.52
N ILE A 376 5.57 -34.63 3.55
CA ILE A 376 6.03 -33.37 2.95
C ILE A 376 6.79 -32.51 3.96
N PHE A 377 6.39 -32.54 5.24
CA PHE A 377 7.03 -31.78 6.33
C PHE A 377 7.44 -32.72 7.48
N PRO A 378 8.59 -33.42 7.38
CA PRO A 378 9.02 -34.39 8.39
C PRO A 378 9.52 -33.76 9.72
N PHE A 379 9.64 -32.43 9.80
CA PHE A 379 10.22 -31.74 10.96
C PHE A 379 9.16 -31.32 12.00
N ARG A 380 9.34 -31.78 13.24
CA ARG A 380 8.52 -31.40 14.40
C ARG A 380 8.76 -29.95 14.84
N LYS A 381 7.97 -29.04 14.29
CA LYS A 381 7.37 -27.82 14.88
C LYS A 381 6.95 -26.87 13.75
N THR A 382 5.90 -27.25 13.03
CA THR A 382 5.26 -26.37 12.05
C THR A 382 4.18 -25.50 12.74
N PRO A 383 3.89 -24.28 12.25
CA PRO A 383 2.77 -23.46 12.74
C PRO A 383 1.40 -24.16 12.68
N VAL A 384 1.30 -25.24 11.91
CA VAL A 384 0.14 -26.13 11.77
C VAL A 384 -0.32 -26.71 13.11
N GLU A 385 0.56 -26.87 14.11
CA GLU A 385 0.16 -27.35 15.44
C GLU A 385 -0.64 -26.31 16.26
N GLU A 386 -0.56 -25.00 15.93
CA GLU A 386 -1.31 -23.93 16.60
C GLU A 386 -2.59 -23.51 15.84
N THR A 387 -2.70 -23.80 14.54
CA THR A 387 -3.81 -23.33 13.69
C THR A 387 -4.48 -24.46 12.91
N GLY A 388 -5.75 -24.73 13.22
CA GLY A 388 -6.52 -25.87 12.71
C GLY A 388 -6.85 -25.87 11.19
N PRO A 389 -7.76 -26.76 10.74
CA PRO A 389 -7.90 -27.15 9.33
C PRO A 389 -8.38 -26.07 8.32
N GLY A 390 -8.54 -24.81 8.75
CA GLY A 390 -8.93 -23.70 7.87
C GLY A 390 -7.81 -23.20 6.93
N LEU A 391 -6.55 -23.51 7.21
CA LEU A 391 -5.38 -22.93 6.51
C LEU A 391 -5.32 -23.23 5.00
N PHE A 392 -5.97 -24.30 4.54
CA PHE A 392 -5.98 -24.75 3.14
C PHE A 392 -7.24 -24.34 2.35
N LYS A 393 -8.21 -23.67 3.00
CA LYS A 393 -9.44 -23.19 2.36
C LYS A 393 -9.28 -21.72 1.95
N PHE A 394 -9.88 -21.33 0.83
CA PHE A 394 -10.11 -19.94 0.46
C PHE A 394 -11.44 -19.43 1.00
N ASP A 395 -11.48 -18.17 1.46
CA ASP A 395 -12.70 -17.53 1.93
C ASP A 395 -13.58 -17.15 0.73
N LEU A 396 -14.91 -17.14 0.87
CA LEU A 396 -15.79 -16.96 -0.29
C LEU A 396 -15.71 -15.49 -0.79
N PRO A 397 -15.32 -15.23 -2.06
CA PRO A 397 -15.21 -13.86 -2.59
C PRO A 397 -16.55 -13.14 -2.56
N LYS A 398 -16.58 -11.84 -2.19
CA LYS A 398 -17.83 -11.07 -2.04
C LYS A 398 -18.73 -11.19 -3.28
N ILE A 399 -18.18 -11.16 -4.50
CA ILE A 399 -18.94 -11.19 -5.77
C ILE A 399 -19.89 -12.39 -5.92
N VAL A 400 -19.61 -13.53 -5.25
CA VAL A 400 -20.47 -14.72 -5.27
C VAL A 400 -21.19 -14.99 -3.93
N THR A 401 -21.20 -14.03 -3.00
CA THR A 401 -21.86 -14.19 -1.69
C THR A 401 -23.38 -13.96 -1.73
N LYS A 402 -23.85 -12.96 -2.49
CA LYS A 402 -25.27 -12.62 -2.62
C LYS A 402 -25.94 -13.33 -3.80
N ASP A 403 -25.28 -13.34 -4.96
CA ASP A 403 -25.72 -14.02 -6.19
C ASP A 403 -24.55 -14.86 -6.72
N LYS A 404 -24.71 -16.19 -6.73
CA LYS A 404 -23.67 -17.11 -7.22
C LYS A 404 -23.44 -16.98 -8.74
N PHE A 405 -24.45 -16.52 -9.48
CA PHE A 405 -24.43 -16.39 -10.93
C PHE A 405 -24.27 -14.93 -11.39
N GLY A 406 -24.11 -13.98 -10.46
CA GLY A 406 -23.95 -12.55 -10.73
C GLY A 406 -22.91 -12.26 -11.81
N TRP A 407 -21.73 -12.88 -11.67
CA TRP A 407 -20.60 -12.77 -12.60
C TRP A 407 -20.90 -13.09 -14.07
N PHE A 408 -21.92 -13.92 -14.36
CA PHE A 408 -22.27 -14.34 -15.72
C PHE A 408 -23.15 -13.31 -16.44
N ARG A 409 -23.80 -12.42 -15.68
CA ARG A 409 -24.75 -11.42 -16.17
C ARG A 409 -24.04 -10.24 -16.83
N ASP A 410 -24.74 -9.61 -17.75
CA ASP A 410 -24.23 -8.46 -18.50
C ASP A 410 -24.28 -7.18 -17.67
N ASP A 411 -25.27 -7.04 -16.79
CA ASP A 411 -25.39 -5.87 -15.92
C ASP A 411 -24.30 -5.83 -14.84
N GLU A 412 -23.91 -6.95 -14.23
CA GLU A 412 -22.79 -6.98 -13.27
C GLU A 412 -21.41 -6.80 -13.94
N PHE A 413 -21.26 -7.26 -15.19
CA PHE A 413 -20.06 -6.97 -15.99
C PHE A 413 -19.91 -5.47 -16.26
N ALA A 414 -21.01 -4.78 -16.64
CA ALA A 414 -20.98 -3.33 -16.84
C ALA A 414 -20.90 -2.53 -15.53
N ARG A 415 -21.60 -2.94 -14.47
CA ARG A 415 -21.56 -2.29 -13.15
C ARG A 415 -20.15 -2.30 -12.57
N GLN A 416 -19.35 -3.34 -12.82
CA GLN A 416 -17.95 -3.39 -12.38
C GLN A 416 -17.05 -2.31 -13.03
N ALA A 417 -17.42 -1.72 -14.16
CA ALA A 417 -16.69 -0.61 -14.77
C ALA A 417 -16.81 0.72 -13.99
N ILE A 418 -17.84 0.85 -13.13
CA ILE A 418 -18.09 2.04 -12.29
C ILE A 418 -18.05 1.75 -10.77
N ALA A 419 -18.18 0.48 -10.38
CA ALA A 419 -18.32 0.05 -8.98
C ALA A 419 -17.53 -1.25 -8.65
N GLY A 420 -16.66 -1.70 -9.54
CA GLY A 420 -15.78 -2.85 -9.33
C GLY A 420 -14.44 -2.45 -8.70
N VAL A 421 -13.42 -3.29 -8.91
CA VAL A 421 -12.04 -3.05 -8.48
C VAL A 421 -11.23 -2.17 -9.43
N ASN A 422 -11.71 -1.95 -10.66
CA ASN A 422 -11.10 -1.03 -11.63
C ASN A 422 -12.12 0.02 -12.13
N PRO A 423 -12.67 0.88 -11.25
CA PRO A 423 -13.74 1.79 -11.60
C PRO A 423 -13.26 3.08 -12.30
N VAL A 424 -12.01 3.11 -12.80
CA VAL A 424 -11.32 4.31 -13.30
C VAL A 424 -11.01 4.28 -14.80
N SER A 425 -11.28 3.16 -15.49
CA SER A 425 -10.95 3.00 -16.91
C SER A 425 -12.09 3.32 -17.88
N ILE A 426 -13.31 3.50 -17.37
CA ILE A 426 -14.47 3.84 -18.21
C ILE A 426 -14.41 5.31 -18.64
N GLU A 427 -14.72 5.58 -19.90
CA GLU A 427 -14.82 6.93 -20.46
C GLU A 427 -16.06 7.09 -21.35
N ARG A 428 -16.50 8.32 -21.58
CA ARG A 428 -17.61 8.63 -22.50
C ARG A 428 -17.14 8.47 -23.95
N VAL A 429 -17.99 7.89 -24.80
CA VAL A 429 -17.75 7.86 -26.25
C VAL A 429 -18.03 9.24 -26.81
N GLU A 430 -17.02 9.91 -27.36
CA GLU A 430 -17.18 11.23 -28.00
C GLU A 430 -17.53 11.12 -29.48
N VAL A 431 -16.95 10.13 -30.17
CA VAL A 431 -17.09 9.89 -31.61
C VAL A 431 -17.32 8.40 -31.83
N PHE A 432 -18.21 8.07 -32.77
CA PHE A 432 -18.48 6.70 -33.17
C PHE A 432 -18.29 6.53 -34.69
N PRO A 433 -17.59 5.47 -35.17
CA PRO A 433 -16.88 4.48 -34.37
C PRO A 433 -15.65 5.08 -33.65
N PRO A 434 -15.21 4.49 -32.53
CA PRO A 434 -14.07 5.00 -31.76
C PRO A 434 -12.76 5.01 -32.56
N VAL A 435 -11.91 5.99 -32.26
CA VAL A 435 -10.65 6.26 -32.99
C VAL A 435 -9.45 5.94 -32.11
N SER A 436 -8.53 5.12 -32.63
CA SER A 436 -7.25 4.82 -31.99
C SER A 436 -6.28 6.00 -32.10
N LYS A 437 -5.48 6.22 -31.05
CA LYS A 437 -4.39 7.20 -30.97
C LYS A 437 -3.07 6.64 -31.51
N LEU A 438 -3.01 5.34 -31.80
CA LEU A 438 -1.82 4.67 -32.34
C LEU A 438 -1.57 5.06 -33.81
N ASP A 439 -0.30 5.22 -34.18
CA ASP A 439 0.10 5.57 -35.54
C ASP A 439 -0.33 4.50 -36.58
N PRO A 440 -1.16 4.85 -37.58
CA PRO A 440 -1.56 3.93 -38.64
C PRO A 440 -0.41 3.42 -39.52
N GLN A 441 0.72 4.12 -39.61
CA GLN A 441 1.89 3.64 -40.37
C GLN A 441 2.57 2.47 -39.65
N THR A 442 2.68 2.55 -38.33
CA THR A 442 3.27 1.52 -37.47
C THR A 442 2.33 0.32 -37.27
N TYR A 443 1.04 0.55 -37.01
CA TYR A 443 0.08 -0.50 -36.62
C TYR A 443 -0.98 -0.83 -37.68
N GLY A 444 -0.82 -0.32 -38.90
CA GLY A 444 -1.58 -0.70 -40.09
C GLY A 444 -3.10 -0.53 -39.94
N PRO A 445 -3.92 -1.34 -40.66
CA PRO A 445 -5.38 -1.25 -40.56
C PRO A 445 -5.92 -1.68 -39.18
N SER A 446 -5.09 -2.26 -38.30
CA SER A 446 -5.52 -2.67 -36.97
C SER A 446 -5.90 -1.49 -36.05
N VAL A 447 -5.54 -0.25 -36.38
CA VAL A 447 -5.97 0.96 -35.64
C VAL A 447 -7.44 1.37 -35.88
N ASN A 448 -7.99 1.10 -37.07
CA ASN A 448 -9.32 1.59 -37.48
C ASN A 448 -10.46 0.73 -36.89
N SER A 449 -11.28 1.24 -35.95
CA SER A 449 -12.29 0.38 -35.29
C SER A 449 -13.22 -0.35 -36.28
N ALA A 450 -13.47 -1.64 -36.02
CA ALA A 450 -14.42 -2.49 -36.73
C ALA A 450 -15.88 -2.28 -36.27
N LEU A 451 -16.10 -1.42 -35.27
CA LEU A 451 -17.44 -1.02 -34.86
C LEU A 451 -18.14 -0.25 -35.98
N ARG A 452 -19.46 -0.42 -36.05
CA ARG A 452 -20.36 0.18 -37.04
C ARG A 452 -21.73 0.36 -36.39
N GLU A 453 -22.53 1.27 -36.92
CA GLU A 453 -23.82 1.63 -36.29
C GLU A 453 -24.77 0.41 -36.21
N ASP A 454 -24.77 -0.45 -37.23
CA ASP A 454 -25.61 -1.66 -37.29
C ASP A 454 -25.34 -2.65 -36.15
N HIS A 455 -24.14 -2.63 -35.56
CA HIS A 455 -23.83 -3.45 -34.38
C HIS A 455 -24.50 -2.94 -33.09
N ILE A 456 -24.74 -1.63 -32.96
CA ILE A 456 -25.21 -1.02 -31.70
C ILE A 456 -26.66 -0.53 -31.74
N LEU A 457 -27.18 -0.12 -32.91
CA LEU A 457 -28.55 0.39 -33.09
C LEU A 457 -29.65 -0.45 -32.41
N PRO A 458 -29.64 -1.81 -32.44
CA PRO A 458 -30.66 -2.61 -31.76
C PRO A 458 -30.76 -2.41 -30.24
N PHE A 459 -29.71 -1.85 -29.62
CA PHE A 459 -29.58 -1.73 -28.16
C PHE A 459 -29.77 -0.29 -27.63
N LEU A 460 -29.98 0.71 -28.51
CA LEU A 460 -30.08 2.13 -28.15
C LEU A 460 -31.51 2.59 -27.79
N ASN A 461 -32.42 1.67 -27.46
CA ASN A 461 -33.83 1.96 -27.15
C ASN A 461 -34.58 2.81 -28.22
N GLY A 462 -34.17 2.74 -29.49
CA GLY A 462 -34.76 3.51 -30.59
C GLY A 462 -34.13 4.88 -30.87
N LEU A 463 -33.08 5.27 -30.12
CA LEU A 463 -32.25 6.42 -30.46
C LEU A 463 -31.33 6.09 -31.65
N SER A 464 -31.00 7.09 -32.46
CA SER A 464 -29.85 7.01 -33.38
C SER A 464 -28.53 7.06 -32.60
N VAL A 465 -27.43 6.67 -33.25
CA VAL A 465 -26.09 6.78 -32.64
C VAL A 465 -25.77 8.22 -32.26
N GLN A 466 -26.06 9.19 -33.13
CA GLN A 466 -25.87 10.62 -32.84
C GLN A 466 -26.72 11.08 -31.64
N GLN A 467 -27.99 10.70 -31.55
CA GLN A 467 -28.84 11.03 -30.40
C GLN A 467 -28.32 10.43 -29.09
N ALA A 468 -27.72 9.23 -29.15
CA ALA A 468 -27.10 8.60 -27.99
C ALA A 468 -25.77 9.27 -27.59
N LEU A 469 -25.00 9.81 -28.54
CA LEU A 469 -23.82 10.63 -28.27
C LEU A 469 -24.22 11.98 -27.66
N ASP A 470 -25.12 12.73 -28.32
CA ASP A 470 -25.61 14.04 -27.87
C ASP A 470 -26.27 13.97 -26.48
N GLY A 471 -26.94 12.86 -26.18
CA GLY A 471 -27.56 12.58 -24.89
C GLY A 471 -26.63 12.02 -23.81
N ASN A 472 -25.31 11.95 -24.06
CA ASN A 472 -24.30 11.35 -23.18
C ASN A 472 -24.64 9.91 -22.74
N LYS A 473 -25.25 9.12 -23.63
CA LYS A 473 -25.71 7.75 -23.35
C LYS A 473 -24.71 6.65 -23.72
N LEU A 474 -23.59 6.97 -24.37
CA LEU A 474 -22.58 5.98 -24.80
C LEU A 474 -21.27 6.13 -24.02
N PHE A 475 -20.80 5.01 -23.48
CA PHE A 475 -19.55 4.91 -22.71
C PHE A 475 -18.71 3.73 -23.22
N MET A 476 -17.42 3.70 -22.93
CA MET A 476 -16.54 2.60 -23.30
C MET A 476 -15.46 2.26 -22.27
N LEU A 477 -15.04 1.00 -22.31
CA LEU A 477 -13.72 0.57 -21.81
C LEU A 477 -12.84 0.37 -23.04
N ASP A 478 -11.80 1.18 -23.20
CA ASP A 478 -10.86 1.07 -24.31
C ASP A 478 -9.49 0.56 -23.86
N TYR A 479 -9.27 -0.75 -24.09
CA TYR A 479 -7.96 -1.40 -23.91
C TYR A 479 -7.26 -1.66 -25.24
N HIS A 480 -7.80 -1.15 -26.35
CA HIS A 480 -7.26 -1.37 -27.68
C HIS A 480 -5.83 -0.84 -27.78
N ASP A 481 -5.61 0.42 -27.42
CA ASP A 481 -4.32 1.08 -27.62
C ASP A 481 -3.26 0.63 -26.60
N ILE A 482 -3.69 0.19 -25.42
CA ILE A 482 -2.81 -0.39 -24.39
C ILE A 482 -2.25 -1.75 -24.84
N TYR A 483 -3.09 -2.60 -25.46
CA TYR A 483 -2.70 -3.97 -25.79
C TYR A 483 -2.20 -4.18 -27.22
N LEU A 484 -2.70 -3.43 -28.22
CA LEU A 484 -2.37 -3.68 -29.63
C LEU A 484 -0.85 -3.73 -29.91
N PRO A 485 0.01 -2.87 -29.33
CA PRO A 485 1.47 -2.94 -29.50
C PRO A 485 2.17 -4.19 -28.93
N PHE A 486 1.41 -5.03 -28.21
CA PHE A 486 1.90 -6.22 -27.50
C PHE A 486 1.18 -7.51 -27.93
N VAL A 487 0.05 -7.45 -28.65
CA VAL A 487 -0.79 -8.62 -28.98
C VAL A 487 0.02 -9.77 -29.59
N ASP A 488 0.82 -9.52 -30.64
CA ASP A 488 1.59 -10.60 -31.30
C ASP A 488 2.63 -11.22 -30.38
N ARG A 489 3.35 -10.37 -29.64
CA ARG A 489 4.40 -10.79 -28.70
C ARG A 489 3.81 -11.64 -27.58
N ILE A 490 2.65 -11.25 -27.04
CA ILE A 490 1.88 -12.01 -26.04
C ILE A 490 1.35 -13.32 -26.65
N ASN A 491 0.76 -13.27 -27.85
CA ASN A 491 0.16 -14.43 -28.51
C ASN A 491 1.21 -15.46 -28.97
N ALA A 492 2.47 -15.05 -29.14
CA ALA A 492 3.60 -15.95 -29.38
C ALA A 492 4.07 -16.71 -28.11
N LEU A 493 3.64 -16.30 -26.90
CA LEU A 493 3.96 -17.03 -25.68
C LEU A 493 3.09 -18.28 -25.51
N ASP A 494 3.73 -19.37 -25.06
CA ASP A 494 3.04 -20.62 -24.74
C ASP A 494 2.03 -20.44 -23.61
N GLY A 495 0.77 -20.78 -23.89
CA GLY A 495 -0.31 -20.68 -22.91
C GLY A 495 -0.79 -19.26 -22.60
N HIS A 496 -0.41 -18.24 -23.36
CA HIS A 496 -1.00 -16.89 -23.29
C HIS A 496 -1.69 -16.56 -24.61
N LYS A 497 -2.92 -16.01 -24.55
CA LYS A 497 -3.65 -15.53 -25.73
C LYS A 497 -4.49 -14.30 -25.36
N THR A 498 -4.46 -13.28 -26.21
CA THR A 498 -5.14 -12.01 -26.01
C THR A 498 -5.65 -11.43 -27.32
N TYR A 499 -6.68 -10.60 -27.19
CA TYR A 499 -7.00 -9.54 -28.13
C TYR A 499 -6.61 -8.20 -27.50
N ALA A 500 -6.60 -7.15 -28.30
CA ALA A 500 -6.75 -5.78 -27.82
C ALA A 500 -8.24 -5.44 -27.88
N THR A 501 -8.87 -5.12 -26.73
CA THR A 501 -10.33 -5.08 -26.63
C THR A 501 -10.90 -3.68 -26.45
N ARG A 502 -12.04 -3.39 -27.09
CA ARG A 502 -12.85 -2.19 -26.81
C ARG A 502 -14.29 -2.60 -26.56
N THR A 503 -14.90 -2.11 -25.49
CA THR A 503 -16.29 -2.45 -25.10
C THR A 503 -17.15 -1.20 -25.09
N ILE A 504 -18.30 -1.24 -25.75
CA ILE A 504 -19.28 -0.15 -25.75
C ILE A 504 -20.41 -0.47 -24.77
N PHE A 505 -20.81 0.53 -23.99
CA PHE A 505 -21.92 0.49 -23.06
C PHE A 505 -22.97 1.56 -23.39
N PHE A 506 -24.24 1.22 -23.16
CA PHE A 506 -25.36 2.16 -23.20
C PHE A 506 -25.86 2.45 -21.78
N LEU A 507 -26.02 3.73 -21.44
CA LEU A 507 -26.60 4.19 -20.17
C LEU A 507 -28.14 4.21 -20.27
N SER A 508 -28.80 3.30 -19.56
CA SER A 508 -30.25 3.24 -19.52
C SER A 508 -30.86 4.39 -18.70
N ASP A 509 -32.15 4.65 -18.87
CA ASP A 509 -32.89 5.66 -18.08
C ASP A 509 -33.14 5.24 -16.61
N ALA A 510 -32.63 4.07 -16.23
CA ALA A 510 -32.52 3.61 -14.85
C ALA A 510 -31.12 3.90 -14.24
N ASP A 511 -30.31 4.70 -14.93
CA ASP A 511 -28.91 5.05 -14.62
C ASP A 511 -27.97 3.84 -14.43
N THR A 512 -28.28 2.74 -15.12
CA THR A 512 -27.41 1.56 -15.17
C THR A 512 -26.86 1.34 -16.59
N LEU A 513 -25.58 0.97 -16.64
CA LEU A 513 -24.88 0.63 -17.88
C LEU A 513 -25.26 -0.77 -18.37
N LYS A 514 -25.37 -0.92 -19.70
CA LYS A 514 -25.53 -2.22 -20.38
C LYS A 514 -24.41 -2.38 -21.42
N PRO A 515 -23.69 -3.51 -21.48
CA PRO A 515 -22.73 -3.77 -22.54
C PRO A 515 -23.48 -4.09 -23.84
N ILE A 516 -23.14 -3.41 -24.94
CA ILE A 516 -23.87 -3.54 -26.22
C ILE A 516 -23.00 -4.03 -27.39
N ALA A 517 -21.68 -3.89 -27.30
CA ALA A 517 -20.73 -4.44 -28.27
C ALA A 517 -19.34 -4.61 -27.65
N ILE A 518 -18.61 -5.63 -28.09
CA ILE A 518 -17.19 -5.83 -27.81
C ILE A 518 -16.45 -5.99 -29.14
N GLU A 519 -15.51 -5.09 -29.41
CA GLU A 519 -14.50 -5.24 -30.46
C GLU A 519 -13.31 -6.03 -29.92
N LEU A 520 -12.87 -7.02 -30.69
CA LEU A 520 -11.70 -7.86 -30.43
C LEU A 520 -10.72 -7.70 -31.61
N SER A 521 -9.64 -6.96 -31.40
CA SER A 521 -8.60 -6.70 -32.41
C SER A 521 -7.37 -7.58 -32.23
N LEU A 522 -6.81 -8.05 -33.35
CA LEU A 522 -5.48 -8.62 -33.49
C LEU A 522 -4.60 -7.67 -34.33
N SER A 523 -3.28 -7.93 -34.32
CA SER A 523 -2.28 -7.23 -35.12
C SER A 523 -2.49 -7.42 -36.63
N PRO A 524 -1.99 -6.50 -37.50
CA PRO A 524 -2.07 -6.64 -38.96
C PRO A 524 -1.39 -7.90 -39.53
N GLY A 525 -0.51 -8.55 -38.76
CA GLY A 525 0.13 -9.82 -39.13
C GLY A 525 -0.83 -11.01 -39.15
N ALA A 526 -2.01 -10.88 -38.54
CA ALA A 526 -3.06 -11.89 -38.64
C ALA A 526 -3.68 -11.92 -40.06
N PRO A 527 -4.17 -13.08 -40.54
CA PRO A 527 -4.94 -13.14 -41.79
C PRO A 527 -6.08 -12.12 -41.77
N SER A 528 -6.34 -11.43 -42.89
CA SER A 528 -7.29 -10.31 -42.94
C SER A 528 -8.72 -10.68 -42.52
N SER A 529 -9.12 -11.95 -42.69
CA SER A 529 -10.40 -12.51 -42.22
C SER A 529 -10.48 -12.72 -40.70
N ARG A 530 -9.36 -12.59 -39.97
CA ARG A 530 -9.22 -12.79 -38.51
C ARG A 530 -8.75 -11.56 -37.75
N ALA A 531 -8.30 -10.52 -38.46
CA ALA A 531 -7.65 -9.36 -37.84
C ALA A 531 -8.56 -8.63 -36.83
N LYS A 532 -9.89 -8.64 -37.04
CA LYS A 532 -10.88 -8.03 -36.12
C LYS A 532 -12.20 -8.80 -36.14
N ARG A 533 -12.89 -8.77 -35.00
CA ARG A 533 -14.31 -9.17 -34.90
C ARG A 533 -15.04 -8.27 -33.91
N VAL A 534 -16.32 -7.99 -34.19
CA VAL A 534 -17.25 -7.42 -33.22
C VAL A 534 -18.19 -8.51 -32.75
N VAL A 535 -18.44 -8.56 -31.44
CA VAL A 535 -19.43 -9.44 -30.81
C VAL A 535 -20.45 -8.57 -30.09
N THR A 536 -21.73 -8.88 -30.25
CA THR A 536 -22.86 -8.21 -29.60
C THR A 536 -23.51 -9.15 -28.58
N PRO A 537 -24.39 -8.65 -27.68
CA PRO A 537 -25.26 -9.48 -26.86
C PRO A 537 -25.98 -10.56 -27.69
N ALA A 538 -26.09 -11.74 -27.12
CA ALA A 538 -26.42 -12.97 -27.83
C ALA A 538 -27.90 -13.13 -28.20
N SER A 539 -28.15 -13.82 -29.31
CA SER A 539 -29.48 -14.18 -29.83
C SER A 539 -29.79 -15.69 -29.73
N ASP A 540 -28.76 -16.53 -29.55
CA ASP A 540 -28.87 -17.99 -29.48
C ASP A 540 -27.84 -18.62 -28.51
N ALA A 541 -27.81 -19.95 -28.42
CA ALA A 541 -26.93 -20.66 -27.51
C ALA A 541 -25.44 -20.53 -27.86
N THR A 542 -25.09 -20.53 -29.15
CA THR A 542 -23.69 -20.47 -29.62
C THR A 542 -23.12 -19.07 -29.43
N SER A 543 -23.88 -18.06 -29.86
CA SER A 543 -23.55 -16.64 -29.68
C SER A 543 -23.45 -16.25 -28.20
N ASN A 544 -24.20 -16.88 -27.29
CA ASN A 544 -24.05 -16.68 -25.84
C ASN A 544 -22.64 -17.06 -25.37
N TRP A 545 -22.15 -18.25 -25.74
CA TRP A 545 -20.79 -18.64 -25.36
C TRP A 545 -19.70 -17.81 -26.04
N ILE A 546 -19.91 -17.34 -27.27
CA ILE A 546 -19.01 -16.37 -27.93
C ILE A 546 -19.00 -15.03 -27.16
N TRP A 547 -20.15 -14.55 -26.72
CA TRP A 547 -20.29 -13.33 -25.91
C TRP A 547 -19.60 -13.45 -24.55
N GLN A 548 -19.79 -14.58 -23.84
CA GLN A 548 -19.10 -14.83 -22.57
C GLN A 548 -17.57 -14.92 -22.76
N MET A 549 -17.10 -15.54 -23.85
CA MET A 549 -15.68 -15.54 -24.23
C MET A 549 -15.16 -14.13 -24.49
N ALA A 550 -15.91 -13.28 -25.20
CA ALA A 550 -15.56 -11.89 -25.43
C ALA A 550 -15.45 -11.10 -24.09
N LYS A 551 -16.43 -11.25 -23.19
CA LYS A 551 -16.41 -10.62 -21.86
C LYS A 551 -15.19 -11.04 -21.02
N VAL A 552 -14.77 -12.31 -21.03
CA VAL A 552 -13.56 -12.71 -20.27
C VAL A 552 -12.26 -12.24 -20.92
N HIS A 553 -12.20 -12.04 -22.24
CA HIS A 553 -11.06 -11.36 -22.86
C HIS A 553 -10.98 -9.88 -22.44
N VAL A 554 -12.11 -9.16 -22.39
CA VAL A 554 -12.17 -7.80 -21.84
C VAL A 554 -11.76 -7.80 -20.37
N ALA A 555 -12.28 -8.71 -19.55
CA ALA A 555 -11.95 -8.80 -18.13
C ALA A 555 -10.47 -9.14 -17.87
N ALA A 556 -9.80 -9.83 -18.80
CA ALA A 556 -8.37 -10.12 -18.74
C ALA A 556 -7.49 -8.93 -19.20
N ASN A 557 -7.95 -8.15 -20.19
CA ASN A 557 -7.37 -6.84 -20.53
C ASN A 557 -7.52 -5.88 -19.34
N ASP A 558 -8.72 -5.77 -18.78
CA ASP A 558 -9.03 -4.96 -17.59
C ASP A 558 -8.17 -5.38 -16.38
N ALA A 559 -8.04 -6.67 -16.09
CA ALA A 559 -7.22 -7.16 -14.99
C ALA A 559 -5.73 -6.81 -15.15
N GLY A 560 -5.19 -6.82 -16.37
CA GLY A 560 -3.81 -6.41 -16.62
C GLY A 560 -3.61 -4.89 -16.58
N ALA A 561 -4.50 -4.12 -17.22
CA ALA A 561 -4.47 -2.66 -17.19
C ALA A 561 -4.65 -2.13 -15.75
N HIS A 562 -5.64 -2.64 -15.02
CA HIS A 562 -5.85 -2.41 -13.59
C HIS A 562 -4.56 -2.55 -12.80
N GLN A 563 -3.90 -3.70 -12.89
CA GLN A 563 -2.71 -3.99 -12.09
C GLN A 563 -1.49 -3.18 -12.51
N LEU A 564 -1.25 -3.01 -13.82
CA LEU A 564 0.00 -2.46 -14.35
C LEU A 564 -0.01 -0.94 -14.56
N VAL A 565 -1.18 -0.38 -14.88
CA VAL A 565 -1.34 1.04 -15.28
C VAL A 565 -1.99 1.86 -14.19
N TYR A 566 -3.04 1.36 -13.54
CA TYR A 566 -3.79 2.14 -12.55
C TYR A 566 -3.32 1.88 -11.11
N HIS A 567 -3.10 0.62 -10.75
CA HIS A 567 -2.63 0.24 -9.42
C HIS A 567 -1.12 0.42 -9.29
N TRP A 568 -0.31 -0.46 -9.89
CA TRP A 568 1.15 -0.42 -9.73
C TRP A 568 1.77 0.92 -10.17
N LEU A 569 1.50 1.38 -11.40
CA LEU A 569 2.16 2.58 -11.90
C LEU A 569 1.77 3.83 -11.11
N ARG A 570 0.48 4.17 -11.03
CA ARG A 570 0.04 5.47 -10.47
C ARG A 570 0.17 5.56 -8.95
N THR A 571 -0.13 4.50 -8.19
CA THR A 571 -0.14 4.59 -6.71
C THR A 571 1.14 4.07 -6.05
N HIS A 572 1.86 3.12 -6.67
CA HIS A 572 3.13 2.61 -6.13
C HIS A 572 4.35 3.28 -6.78
N ALA A 573 4.53 3.11 -8.10
CA ALA A 573 5.76 3.51 -8.78
C ALA A 573 5.89 5.02 -8.97
N CYS A 574 4.80 5.75 -9.25
CA CYS A 574 4.81 7.20 -9.36
C CYS A 574 4.82 7.93 -7.99
N VAL A 575 4.52 7.25 -6.88
CA VAL A 575 4.54 7.86 -5.54
C VAL A 575 5.89 7.64 -4.83
N GLU A 576 6.54 6.49 -5.05
CA GLU A 576 7.88 6.15 -4.51
C GLU A 576 8.93 7.27 -4.69
N PRO A 577 9.06 7.96 -5.84
CA PRO A 577 9.93 9.11 -6.02
C PRO A 577 9.72 10.27 -5.04
N PHE A 578 8.46 10.64 -4.78
CA PHE A 578 8.11 11.75 -3.88
C PHE A 578 8.44 11.41 -2.42
N ILE A 579 8.29 10.13 -2.03
CA ILE A 579 8.68 9.61 -0.72
C ILE A 579 10.20 9.71 -0.57
N ILE A 580 10.97 9.16 -1.52
CA ILE A 580 12.44 9.20 -1.48
C ILE A 580 12.93 10.65 -1.39
N ALA A 581 12.38 11.56 -2.19
CA ALA A 581 12.71 12.98 -2.12
C ALA A 581 12.34 13.62 -0.77
N ALA A 582 11.19 13.27 -0.18
CA ALA A 582 10.73 13.86 1.08
C ALA A 582 11.70 13.59 2.22
N HIS A 583 12.15 12.33 2.38
CA HIS A 583 13.15 11.96 3.39
C HIS A 583 14.55 12.55 3.10
N ARG A 584 14.87 12.88 1.84
CA ARG A 584 16.16 13.46 1.44
C ARG A 584 16.26 14.97 1.62
N GLN A 585 15.14 15.68 1.51
CA GLN A 585 15.13 17.14 1.40
C GLN A 585 14.33 17.85 2.49
N LEU A 586 13.29 17.22 3.04
CA LEU A 586 12.46 17.82 4.08
C LEU A 586 12.86 17.30 5.46
N SER A 587 13.25 18.20 6.37
CA SER A 587 13.54 17.82 7.76
C SER A 587 12.31 17.19 8.45
N ALA A 588 12.51 16.33 9.46
CA ALA A 588 11.42 15.88 10.33
C ALA A 588 10.70 17.02 11.10
N MET A 589 11.30 18.23 11.15
CA MET A 589 10.63 19.46 11.61
C MET A 589 9.80 20.16 10.53
N HIS A 590 10.00 19.87 9.24
CA HIS A 590 9.32 20.55 8.15
C HIS A 590 7.81 20.26 8.18
N PRO A 591 6.92 21.27 8.09
CA PRO A 591 5.47 21.05 8.16
C PRO A 591 4.98 20.09 7.05
N VAL A 592 5.45 20.26 5.82
CA VAL A 592 5.11 19.34 4.71
C VAL A 592 5.59 17.89 4.95
N TYR A 593 6.77 17.67 5.56
CA TYR A 593 7.18 16.32 5.97
C TYR A 593 6.18 15.77 6.99
N LYS A 594 5.85 16.53 8.04
CA LYS A 594 4.90 16.10 9.06
C LYS A 594 3.51 15.82 8.48
N LEU A 595 3.07 16.53 7.45
CA LEU A 595 1.81 16.25 6.75
C LEU A 595 1.87 14.93 5.98
N LEU A 596 2.93 14.71 5.20
CA LEU A 596 3.07 13.54 4.33
C LEU A 596 3.45 12.24 5.06
N ASP A 597 4.16 12.33 6.20
CA ASP A 597 4.67 11.21 7.01
C ASP A 597 3.70 9.99 7.15
N PRO A 598 2.41 10.14 7.52
CA PRO A 598 1.48 9.01 7.58
C PRO A 598 1.18 8.36 6.23
N HIS A 599 1.27 9.14 5.15
CA HIS A 599 0.96 8.75 3.76
C HIS A 599 2.14 8.10 3.03
N MET A 600 3.35 8.16 3.61
CA MET A 600 4.54 7.50 3.07
C MET A 600 4.70 6.05 3.59
N ARG A 601 4.22 5.80 4.82
CA ARG A 601 4.38 4.55 5.59
C ARG A 601 4.30 3.28 4.77
N TYR A 602 5.31 2.40 4.91
CA TYR A 602 5.39 1.06 4.31
C TYR A 602 5.46 0.96 2.77
N THR A 603 5.26 2.06 2.02
CA THR A 603 5.25 2.06 0.55
C THR A 603 6.58 1.54 -0.04
N LEU A 604 7.72 1.93 0.53
CA LEU A 604 9.03 1.49 0.03
C LEU A 604 9.27 -0.01 0.26
N GLU A 605 8.91 -0.56 1.43
CA GLU A 605 9.03 -1.99 1.74
C GLU A 605 8.15 -2.84 0.83
N ILE A 606 6.87 -2.46 0.61
CA ILE A 606 6.00 -3.23 -0.29
C ILE A 606 6.48 -3.15 -1.74
N ASN A 607 6.95 -1.99 -2.22
CA ASN A 607 7.51 -1.85 -3.56
C ASN A 607 8.78 -2.72 -3.73
N ALA A 608 9.66 -2.77 -2.73
CA ALA A 608 10.82 -3.66 -2.73
C ALA A 608 10.40 -5.15 -2.76
N LEU A 609 9.42 -5.56 -1.96
CA LEU A 609 8.87 -6.92 -1.98
C LEU A 609 8.19 -7.27 -3.31
N ALA A 610 7.57 -6.29 -3.98
CA ALA A 610 6.99 -6.42 -5.31
C ALA A 610 8.07 -6.59 -6.38
N ARG A 611 9.13 -5.75 -6.39
CA ARG A 611 10.33 -5.96 -7.22
C ARG A 611 10.99 -7.30 -6.95
N GLN A 612 10.94 -7.81 -5.71
CA GLN A 612 11.49 -9.12 -5.40
C GLN A 612 10.68 -10.29 -5.97
N SER A 613 9.34 -10.19 -6.11
CA SER A 613 8.50 -11.41 -6.29
C SER A 613 7.18 -11.27 -7.03
N LEU A 614 6.70 -10.05 -7.24
CA LEU A 614 5.43 -9.79 -7.92
C LEU A 614 5.69 -9.47 -9.39
N ILE A 615 6.59 -8.51 -9.64
CA ILE A 615 6.93 -7.94 -10.95
C ILE A 615 8.36 -8.28 -11.44
N SER A 616 9.09 -9.15 -10.74
CA SER A 616 10.33 -9.73 -11.27
C SER A 616 10.06 -10.77 -12.35
N ASN A 617 11.11 -11.15 -13.09
CA ASN A 617 11.14 -12.40 -13.84
C ASN A 617 10.60 -13.57 -12.98
N THR A 618 9.76 -14.43 -13.55
CA THR A 618 9.05 -15.52 -12.86
C THR A 618 8.15 -15.12 -11.68
N GLY A 619 7.89 -13.82 -11.50
CA GLY A 619 6.96 -13.27 -10.53
C GLY A 619 5.51 -13.70 -10.79
N VAL A 620 4.59 -13.29 -9.91
CA VAL A 620 3.18 -13.66 -10.06
C VAL A 620 2.51 -12.92 -11.22
N ILE A 621 2.87 -11.65 -11.49
CA ILE A 621 2.36 -10.96 -12.68
C ILE A 621 2.89 -11.62 -13.96
N ASP A 622 4.21 -11.79 -14.05
CA ASP A 622 4.95 -12.45 -15.15
C ASP A 622 4.40 -13.84 -15.52
N THR A 623 3.90 -14.62 -14.55
CA THR A 623 3.48 -16.03 -14.77
C THR A 623 1.98 -16.31 -14.67
N CYS A 624 1.17 -15.35 -14.23
CA CYS A 624 -0.28 -15.55 -13.98
C CYS A 624 -1.19 -14.49 -14.64
N PHE A 625 -0.64 -13.50 -15.34
CA PHE A 625 -1.40 -12.49 -16.09
C PHE A 625 -1.16 -12.56 -17.60
N THR A 626 -2.15 -12.13 -18.38
CA THR A 626 -2.13 -12.17 -19.85
C THR A 626 -0.85 -11.60 -20.49
N PRO A 627 -0.31 -10.44 -20.07
CA PRO A 627 0.90 -9.87 -20.67
C PRO A 627 2.16 -10.74 -20.63
N GLY A 628 2.23 -11.74 -19.73
CA GLY A 628 3.43 -12.56 -19.55
C GLY A 628 4.68 -11.69 -19.31
N ARG A 629 5.82 -12.03 -19.94
CA ARG A 629 7.10 -11.32 -19.76
C ARG A 629 7.11 -9.84 -20.16
N TYR A 630 6.11 -9.36 -20.91
CA TYR A 630 6.00 -7.98 -21.39
C TYR A 630 5.27 -7.05 -20.41
N HIS A 631 4.87 -7.56 -19.23
CA HIS A 631 4.02 -6.84 -18.29
C HIS A 631 4.57 -5.46 -17.88
N MET A 632 5.89 -5.34 -17.64
CA MET A 632 6.48 -4.04 -17.31
C MET A 632 6.63 -3.10 -18.51
N GLU A 633 6.77 -3.62 -19.72
CA GLU A 633 6.81 -2.77 -20.92
C GLU A 633 5.46 -2.10 -21.16
N ILE A 634 4.34 -2.77 -20.86
CA ILE A 634 3.00 -2.15 -20.87
C ILE A 634 2.91 -1.04 -19.81
N SER A 635 3.43 -1.28 -18.61
CA SER A 635 3.45 -0.26 -17.54
C SER A 635 4.31 0.95 -17.95
N ALA A 636 5.47 0.72 -18.58
CA ALA A 636 6.33 1.79 -19.07
C ALA A 636 5.76 2.54 -20.28
N ALA A 637 5.05 1.85 -21.18
CA ALA A 637 4.31 2.50 -22.27
C ALA A 637 3.27 3.48 -21.71
N ALA A 638 2.48 3.06 -20.71
CA ALA A 638 1.48 3.90 -20.06
C ALA A 638 2.07 5.06 -19.23
N TYR A 639 3.34 4.99 -18.83
CA TYR A 639 4.03 6.10 -18.17
C TYR A 639 4.36 7.25 -19.11
N ASN A 640 4.47 7.00 -20.43
CA ASN A 640 4.68 8.08 -21.41
C ASN A 640 3.49 9.04 -21.48
N ASP A 641 2.28 8.54 -21.25
CA ASP A 641 1.02 9.31 -21.25
C ASP A 641 0.59 9.75 -19.83
N TRP A 642 1.38 9.41 -18.80
CA TRP A 642 1.05 9.75 -17.42
C TRP A 642 1.24 11.25 -17.15
N ARG A 643 0.32 11.81 -16.37
CA ARG A 643 0.25 13.23 -16.02
C ARG A 643 -0.14 13.39 -14.56
N PHE A 644 0.79 13.91 -13.76
CA PHE A 644 0.56 14.16 -12.33
C PHE A 644 -0.60 15.14 -12.09
N ASP A 645 -0.70 16.19 -12.90
CA ASP A 645 -1.72 17.23 -12.78
C ASP A 645 -3.14 16.76 -13.18
N MET A 646 -3.25 15.60 -13.83
CA MET A 646 -4.51 14.99 -14.27
C MET A 646 -4.82 13.68 -13.51
N ASP A 647 -4.11 13.40 -12.42
CA ASP A 647 -4.37 12.27 -11.52
C ASP A 647 -5.08 12.70 -10.22
N GLU A 648 -5.51 13.96 -10.13
CA GLU A 648 -6.58 14.39 -9.23
C GLU A 648 -7.96 13.89 -9.70
N LEU A 649 -8.83 13.51 -8.76
CA LEU A 649 -10.13 12.93 -9.09
C LEU A 649 -11.02 13.87 -9.94
N PRO A 650 -11.14 15.18 -9.66
CA PRO A 650 -11.97 16.07 -10.49
C PRO A 650 -11.55 16.10 -11.96
N SER A 651 -10.26 16.31 -12.22
CA SER A 651 -9.72 16.38 -13.58
C SER A 651 -9.67 15.03 -14.28
N ASP A 652 -9.51 13.91 -13.56
CA ASP A 652 -9.69 12.58 -14.12
C ASP A 652 -11.13 12.34 -14.62
N LEU A 653 -12.13 12.71 -13.81
CA LEU A 653 -13.54 12.57 -14.18
C LEU A 653 -13.90 13.42 -15.40
N ILE A 654 -13.43 14.68 -15.46
CA ILE A 654 -13.62 15.54 -16.65
C ILE A 654 -12.88 14.96 -17.85
N ARG A 655 -11.61 14.56 -17.71
CA ARG A 655 -10.78 14.00 -18.79
C ARG A 655 -11.41 12.78 -19.45
N ARG A 656 -12.00 11.88 -18.66
CA ARG A 656 -12.71 10.68 -19.15
C ARG A 656 -14.12 11.00 -19.64
N GLY A 657 -14.55 12.27 -19.63
CA GLY A 657 -15.89 12.68 -19.99
C GLY A 657 -16.98 12.13 -19.07
N MET A 658 -16.64 11.79 -17.82
CA MET A 658 -17.57 11.25 -16.81
C MET A 658 -18.22 12.33 -15.94
N ALA A 659 -17.70 13.56 -16.01
CA ALA A 659 -18.24 14.74 -15.36
C ALA A 659 -18.03 15.99 -16.23
N VAL A 660 -18.77 17.05 -15.91
CA VAL A 660 -18.56 18.41 -16.42
C VAL A 660 -18.50 19.40 -15.25
N ASP A 661 -17.83 20.53 -15.44
CA ASP A 661 -17.84 21.62 -14.46
C ASP A 661 -19.25 22.15 -14.24
N ASP A 662 -19.70 22.17 -12.98
CA ASP A 662 -20.96 22.79 -12.55
C ASP A 662 -20.79 23.40 -11.14
N PRO A 663 -20.54 24.72 -11.03
CA PRO A 663 -20.38 25.40 -9.75
C PRO A 663 -21.61 25.39 -8.84
N ALA A 664 -22.78 24.94 -9.31
CA ALA A 664 -23.97 24.75 -8.48
C ALA A 664 -23.96 23.41 -7.71
N GLU A 665 -23.17 22.43 -8.16
CA GLU A 665 -23.05 21.13 -7.51
C GLU A 665 -22.09 21.16 -6.31
N PRO A 666 -22.26 20.31 -5.28
CA PRO A 666 -21.49 20.38 -4.02
C PRO A 666 -19.97 20.25 -4.15
N HIS A 667 -19.49 19.71 -5.26
CA HIS A 667 -18.07 19.49 -5.56
C HIS A 667 -17.59 20.28 -6.79
N GLY A 668 -18.40 21.24 -7.29
CA GLY A 668 -18.12 21.97 -8.53
C GLY A 668 -18.24 21.13 -9.80
N LEU A 669 -18.76 19.90 -9.70
CA LEU A 669 -18.85 18.92 -10.78
C LEU A 669 -20.22 18.27 -10.85
N LYS A 670 -20.74 18.12 -12.07
CA LYS A 670 -21.90 17.30 -12.37
C LYS A 670 -21.47 16.02 -13.06
N LEU A 671 -21.78 14.86 -12.47
CA LEU A 671 -21.52 13.56 -13.07
C LEU A 671 -22.49 13.28 -14.24
N LEU A 672 -22.03 12.56 -15.27
CA LEU A 672 -22.88 12.11 -16.39
C LEU A 672 -23.55 10.75 -16.15
N ILE A 673 -23.11 10.03 -15.11
CA ILE A 673 -23.80 8.88 -14.52
C ILE A 673 -24.05 9.27 -13.06
N GLU A 674 -25.32 9.44 -12.68
CA GLU A 674 -25.70 10.03 -11.39
C GLU A 674 -25.32 9.11 -10.21
N ASP A 675 -25.49 7.80 -10.36
CA ASP A 675 -25.10 6.74 -9.43
C ASP A 675 -23.81 6.03 -9.90
N TYR A 676 -22.74 6.80 -10.16
CA TYR A 676 -21.37 6.28 -10.33
C TYR A 676 -20.72 6.12 -8.94
N PRO A 677 -20.60 4.89 -8.37
CA PRO A 677 -20.32 4.75 -6.94
C PRO A 677 -18.91 5.20 -6.54
N PHE A 678 -17.89 4.88 -7.35
CA PHE A 678 -16.52 5.37 -7.13
C PHE A 678 -16.42 6.90 -7.19
N ALA A 679 -16.99 7.54 -8.21
CA ALA A 679 -16.90 9.00 -8.37
C ALA A 679 -17.62 9.73 -7.23
N ASN A 680 -18.85 9.32 -6.92
CA ASN A 680 -19.68 9.90 -5.87
C ASN A 680 -19.03 9.85 -4.49
N ASP A 681 -18.40 8.73 -4.13
CA ASP A 681 -17.74 8.55 -2.83
C ASP A 681 -16.35 9.19 -2.83
N GLY A 682 -15.64 9.08 -3.96
CA GLY A 682 -14.33 9.66 -4.18
C GLY A 682 -14.35 11.18 -4.02
N LEU A 683 -15.36 11.87 -4.54
CA LEU A 683 -15.49 13.32 -4.42
C LEU A 683 -15.69 13.77 -2.96
N LEU A 684 -16.40 12.99 -2.14
CA LEU A 684 -16.51 13.23 -0.70
C LEU A 684 -15.16 13.10 0.02
N VAL A 685 -14.39 12.05 -0.30
CA VAL A 685 -13.06 11.82 0.29
C VAL A 685 -12.05 12.88 -0.20
N TRP A 686 -12.04 13.16 -1.50
CA TRP A 686 -11.22 14.21 -2.13
C TRP A 686 -11.45 15.56 -1.46
N SER A 687 -12.71 16.01 -1.35
CA SER A 687 -13.03 17.28 -0.68
C SER A 687 -12.63 17.29 0.80
N ALA A 688 -12.68 16.16 1.52
CA ALA A 688 -12.17 16.11 2.89
C ALA A 688 -10.64 16.27 2.97
N ILE A 689 -9.90 15.61 2.06
CA ILE A 689 -8.43 15.75 1.95
C ILE A 689 -8.05 17.18 1.54
N GLU A 690 -8.68 17.72 0.50
CA GLU A 690 -8.38 19.07 -0.02
C GLU A 690 -8.60 20.14 1.05
N ASN A 691 -9.73 20.11 1.75
CA ASN A 691 -10.01 21.07 2.83
C ASN A 691 -9.01 20.94 3.99
N TRP A 692 -8.59 19.72 4.35
CA TRP A 692 -7.54 19.50 5.35
C TRP A 692 -6.20 20.08 4.90
N VAL A 693 -5.77 19.75 3.68
CA VAL A 693 -4.49 20.23 3.11
C VAL A 693 -4.49 21.75 2.99
N LYS A 694 -5.55 22.37 2.43
CA LYS A 694 -5.68 23.83 2.34
C LYS A 694 -5.63 24.50 3.71
N THR A 695 -6.29 23.92 4.73
CA THR A 695 -6.22 24.42 6.11
C THR A 695 -4.80 24.34 6.68
N TYR A 696 -4.11 23.22 6.44
CA TYR A 696 -2.76 22.99 6.94
C TYR A 696 -1.71 23.87 6.23
N VAL A 697 -1.75 23.95 4.90
CA VAL A 697 -0.82 24.75 4.09
C VAL A 697 -0.95 26.23 4.41
N ASN A 698 -2.17 26.78 4.45
CA ASN A 698 -2.39 28.20 4.74
C ASN A 698 -1.97 28.63 6.17
N HIS A 699 -1.76 27.67 7.09
CA HIS A 699 -1.24 27.94 8.43
C HIS A 699 0.29 28.17 8.45
N TYR A 700 1.05 27.54 7.55
CA TYR A 700 2.51 27.74 7.46
C TYR A 700 2.95 28.62 6.28
N TYR A 701 2.15 28.68 5.21
CA TYR A 701 2.46 29.40 3.97
C TYR A 701 1.35 30.41 3.68
N HIS A 702 1.53 31.65 4.13
CA HIS A 702 0.50 32.69 4.02
C HIS A 702 0.48 33.40 2.66
N ASP A 703 1.60 33.36 1.92
CA ASP A 703 1.76 34.05 0.63
C ASP A 703 2.77 33.34 -0.30
N PRO A 704 2.79 33.64 -1.61
CA PRO A 704 3.73 33.04 -2.57
C PRO A 704 5.21 33.13 -2.19
N ALA A 705 5.66 34.21 -1.55
CA ALA A 705 7.06 34.35 -1.16
C ALA A 705 7.45 33.37 -0.04
N THR A 706 6.53 32.98 0.84
CA THR A 706 6.82 31.91 1.83
C THR A 706 7.09 30.55 1.17
N VAL A 707 6.40 30.24 0.07
CA VAL A 707 6.59 28.98 -0.70
C VAL A 707 7.87 29.04 -1.54
N LEU A 708 8.12 30.18 -2.21
CA LEU A 708 9.29 30.37 -3.08
C LEU A 708 10.62 30.44 -2.32
N ASN A 709 10.62 30.95 -1.08
CA ASN A 709 11.84 31.06 -0.25
C ASN A 709 12.12 29.81 0.60
N ASP A 710 11.24 28.80 0.59
CA ASP A 710 11.44 27.55 1.32
C ASP A 710 12.40 26.62 0.56
N SER A 711 13.68 26.67 0.93
CA SER A 711 14.74 25.92 0.25
C SER A 711 14.61 24.40 0.35
N GLU A 712 13.99 23.87 1.41
CA GLU A 712 13.77 22.42 1.54
C GLU A 712 12.60 21.98 0.66
N LEU A 713 11.51 22.75 0.66
CA LEU A 713 10.34 22.49 -0.18
C LEU A 713 10.66 22.55 -1.67
N GLN A 714 11.40 23.58 -2.10
CA GLN A 714 11.84 23.71 -3.50
C GLN A 714 12.81 22.58 -3.90
N ALA A 715 13.74 22.19 -3.01
CA ALA A 715 14.65 21.08 -3.26
C ALA A 715 13.92 19.72 -3.34
N TRP A 716 12.94 19.48 -2.46
CA TRP A 716 12.09 18.28 -2.47
C TRP A 716 11.38 18.10 -3.81
N TYR A 717 10.63 19.11 -4.24
CA TYR A 717 9.84 19.02 -5.47
C TYR A 717 10.72 18.96 -6.72
N CYS A 718 11.79 19.78 -6.75
CA CYS A 718 12.77 19.74 -7.82
C CYS A 718 13.44 18.36 -7.93
N GLU A 719 13.84 17.73 -6.83
CA GLU A 719 14.47 16.40 -6.87
C GLU A 719 13.47 15.30 -7.27
N ALA A 720 12.24 15.34 -6.74
CA ALA A 720 11.17 14.41 -7.10
C ALA A 720 10.87 14.43 -8.61
N VAL A 721 10.80 15.62 -9.23
CA VAL A 721 10.56 15.76 -10.67
C VAL A 721 11.82 15.48 -11.49
N SER A 722 12.95 16.14 -11.20
CA SER A 722 14.14 16.12 -12.06
C SER A 722 15.01 14.87 -11.96
N VAL A 723 14.96 14.16 -10.83
CA VAL A 723 15.66 12.89 -10.60
C VAL A 723 14.66 11.74 -10.52
N GLY A 724 13.64 11.88 -9.68
CA GLY A 724 12.63 10.85 -9.44
C GLY A 724 11.76 10.52 -10.67
N HIS A 725 11.35 11.53 -11.42
CA HIS A 725 10.61 11.44 -12.68
C HIS A 725 11.43 11.94 -13.89
N ALA A 726 12.76 11.80 -13.84
CA ALA A 726 13.72 12.41 -14.77
C ALA A 726 13.38 12.29 -16.27
N ASP A 727 12.73 11.20 -16.69
CA ASP A 727 12.45 10.92 -18.11
C ASP A 727 11.29 11.74 -18.70
N ILE A 728 10.52 12.43 -17.84
CA ILE A 728 9.41 13.33 -18.18
C ILE A 728 9.49 14.67 -17.42
N LYS A 729 10.63 14.99 -16.81
CA LYS A 729 10.85 16.21 -16.01
C LYS A 729 10.59 17.51 -16.80
N ASP A 730 10.81 17.48 -18.11
CA ASP A 730 10.72 18.64 -19.01
C ASP A 730 9.29 18.88 -19.52
N ALA A 731 8.29 18.16 -18.99
CA ALA A 731 6.90 18.30 -19.38
C ALA A 731 6.26 19.58 -18.79
N GLU A 732 5.61 20.38 -19.64
CA GLU A 732 5.06 21.68 -19.26
C GLU A 732 3.89 21.63 -18.25
N TRP A 733 3.30 20.44 -18.05
CA TRP A 733 2.14 20.22 -17.17
C TRP A 733 2.50 20.01 -15.69
N TRP A 734 3.79 19.94 -15.32
CA TRP A 734 4.18 19.86 -13.91
C TRP A 734 3.70 21.10 -13.14
N PRO A 735 2.91 20.96 -12.05
CA PRO A 735 2.46 22.11 -11.26
C PRO A 735 3.62 22.94 -10.72
N LYS A 736 3.56 24.26 -10.88
CA LYS A 736 4.59 25.16 -10.33
C LYS A 736 4.43 25.28 -8.83
N LEU A 737 5.49 24.97 -8.06
CA LEU A 737 5.46 25.09 -6.61
C LEU A 737 5.76 26.53 -6.15
N ASP A 738 4.90 27.47 -6.54
CA ASP A 738 5.12 28.91 -6.41
C ASP A 738 4.14 29.62 -5.45
N SER A 739 3.13 28.92 -4.95
CA SER A 739 2.02 29.51 -4.19
C SER A 739 1.36 28.51 -3.22
N PRO A 740 0.69 28.97 -2.14
CA PRO A 740 -0.04 28.10 -1.22
C PRO A 740 -1.14 27.26 -1.90
N GLU A 741 -1.79 27.80 -2.95
CA GLU A 741 -2.79 27.09 -3.76
C GLU A 741 -2.15 25.90 -4.50
N ASN A 742 -1.06 26.14 -5.24
CA ASN A 742 -0.38 25.08 -5.99
C ASN A 742 0.30 24.05 -5.07
N LEU A 743 0.87 24.47 -3.94
CA LEU A 743 1.36 23.58 -2.90
C LEU A 743 0.23 22.70 -2.33
N SER A 744 -0.93 23.28 -2.05
CA SER A 744 -2.10 22.53 -1.59
C SER A 744 -2.55 21.51 -2.64
N LYS A 745 -2.57 21.88 -3.93
CA LYS A 745 -2.92 20.98 -5.03
C LYS A 745 -1.97 19.78 -5.12
N VAL A 746 -0.66 20.02 -5.15
CA VAL A 746 0.37 18.95 -5.19
C VAL A 746 0.22 17.98 -4.01
N LEU A 747 0.02 18.50 -2.80
CA LEU A 747 -0.12 17.68 -1.59
C LEU A 747 -1.44 16.91 -1.55
N THR A 748 -2.54 17.50 -2.03
CA THR A 748 -3.85 16.84 -2.14
C THR A 748 -3.78 15.66 -3.12
N ILE A 749 -3.11 15.83 -4.27
CA ILE A 749 -2.87 14.75 -5.24
C ILE A 749 -2.08 13.61 -4.59
N LEU A 750 -0.94 13.90 -3.95
CA LEU A 750 -0.11 12.86 -3.31
C LEU A 750 -0.87 12.07 -2.24
N ILE A 751 -1.64 12.76 -1.39
CA ILE A 751 -2.44 12.10 -0.34
C ILE A 751 -3.57 11.28 -0.96
N TRP A 752 -4.26 11.78 -1.99
CA TRP A 752 -5.30 11.05 -2.72
C TRP A 752 -4.76 9.77 -3.38
N LEU A 753 -3.61 9.84 -4.05
CA LEU A 753 -2.96 8.72 -4.71
C LEU A 753 -2.53 7.63 -3.71
N ALA A 754 -1.86 8.05 -2.63
CA ALA A 754 -1.35 7.15 -1.60
C ALA A 754 -2.46 6.46 -0.79
N SER A 755 -3.59 7.15 -0.55
CA SER A 755 -4.70 6.66 0.28
C SER A 755 -5.88 6.14 -0.53
N ALA A 756 -6.78 7.03 -0.95
CA ALA A 756 -8.11 6.69 -1.46
C ALA A 756 -8.09 6.03 -2.84
N LEU A 757 -7.21 6.47 -3.76
CA LEU A 757 -7.08 5.82 -5.07
C LEU A 757 -6.49 4.41 -4.92
N HIS A 758 -5.41 4.25 -4.14
CA HIS A 758 -4.86 2.93 -3.81
C HIS A 758 -5.94 2.04 -3.21
N ALA A 759 -6.68 2.52 -2.20
CA ALA A 759 -7.71 1.74 -1.55
C ALA A 759 -8.81 1.26 -2.50
N ALA A 760 -9.30 2.14 -3.39
CA ALA A 760 -10.30 1.84 -4.40
C ALA A 760 -9.84 0.78 -5.42
N LEU A 761 -8.54 0.75 -5.74
CA LEU A 761 -7.95 -0.20 -6.69
C LEU A 761 -7.42 -1.48 -6.04
N ASN A 762 -7.05 -1.44 -4.75
CA ASN A 762 -6.37 -2.54 -4.05
C ASN A 762 -7.35 -3.48 -3.33
N PHE A 763 -8.20 -2.97 -2.43
CA PHE A 763 -8.95 -3.84 -1.50
C PHE A 763 -10.12 -4.59 -2.16
N GLY A 764 -10.43 -4.30 -3.42
CA GLY A 764 -11.40 -5.04 -4.24
C GLY A 764 -10.84 -6.28 -4.93
N GLN A 765 -9.52 -6.50 -4.92
CA GLN A 765 -8.86 -7.54 -5.72
C GLN A 765 -9.36 -8.96 -5.42
N TYR A 766 -9.37 -9.38 -4.15
CA TYR A 766 -9.94 -10.67 -3.75
C TYR A 766 -11.47 -10.66 -3.72
N PRO A 767 -12.16 -9.62 -3.19
CA PRO A 767 -13.62 -9.54 -3.21
C PRO A 767 -14.28 -9.72 -4.59
N TYR A 768 -13.69 -9.15 -5.66
CA TYR A 768 -14.19 -9.26 -7.04
C TYR A 768 -13.41 -10.28 -7.89
N GLY A 769 -12.07 -10.28 -7.80
CA GLY A 769 -11.20 -11.15 -8.61
C GLY A 769 -10.97 -12.54 -8.03
N GLY A 770 -11.29 -12.77 -6.75
CA GLY A 770 -11.11 -14.07 -6.10
C GLY A 770 -11.93 -15.20 -6.72
N TYR A 771 -13.02 -14.89 -7.44
CA TYR A 771 -13.80 -15.86 -8.22
C TYR A 771 -13.49 -15.71 -9.71
N LEU A 772 -12.55 -16.52 -10.21
CA LEU A 772 -11.89 -16.25 -11.49
C LEU A 772 -12.79 -16.20 -12.74
N PRO A 773 -13.92 -16.93 -12.86
CA PRO A 773 -14.83 -16.72 -13.99
C PRO A 773 -15.38 -15.29 -14.10
N ASN A 774 -15.42 -14.51 -13.01
CA ASN A 774 -15.79 -13.10 -13.02
C ASN A 774 -14.71 -12.19 -13.65
N ARG A 775 -13.44 -12.43 -13.29
CA ARG A 775 -12.31 -11.56 -13.62
C ARG A 775 -11.02 -12.38 -13.75
N PRO A 776 -10.82 -13.13 -14.84
CA PRO A 776 -9.64 -13.94 -15.02
C PRO A 776 -8.43 -13.07 -15.39
N PRO A 777 -7.26 -13.20 -14.72
CA PRO A 777 -6.08 -12.39 -15.03
C PRO A 777 -5.37 -12.83 -16.32
N LEU A 778 -5.58 -14.08 -16.76
CA LEU A 778 -4.91 -14.72 -17.89
C LEU A 778 -5.91 -15.47 -18.76
N MET A 779 -5.83 -15.26 -20.07
CA MET A 779 -6.48 -16.07 -21.11
C MET A 779 -5.45 -16.91 -21.87
N ARG A 780 -5.81 -18.16 -22.20
CA ARG A 780 -4.91 -19.17 -22.82
C ARG A 780 -5.32 -19.61 -24.22
N ARG A 781 -6.51 -19.20 -24.67
CA ARG A 781 -7.12 -19.50 -25.97
C ARG A 781 -7.73 -18.23 -26.54
N LEU A 782 -7.87 -18.18 -27.86
CA LEU A 782 -8.67 -17.17 -28.56
C LEU A 782 -10.10 -17.69 -28.75
N ILE A 783 -10.99 -16.88 -29.33
CA ILE A 783 -12.30 -17.37 -29.78
C ILE A 783 -12.09 -18.09 -31.13
N PRO A 784 -12.50 -19.36 -31.29
CA PRO A 784 -12.36 -20.07 -32.55
C PRO A 784 -13.34 -19.50 -33.60
N ASP A 785 -12.90 -19.46 -34.85
CA ASP A 785 -13.77 -19.21 -36.01
C ASP A 785 -14.31 -20.54 -36.56
N GLU A 786 -15.38 -20.52 -37.35
CA GLU A 786 -16.02 -21.74 -37.86
C GLU A 786 -15.10 -22.69 -38.63
N ASN A 787 -14.06 -22.14 -39.26
CA ASN A 787 -13.06 -22.87 -40.03
C ASN A 787 -11.87 -23.39 -39.18
N ASP A 788 -11.82 -23.11 -37.87
CA ASP A 788 -10.81 -23.67 -36.98
C ASP A 788 -11.12 -25.12 -36.61
N ALA A 789 -10.09 -25.96 -36.57
CA ALA A 789 -10.20 -27.34 -36.07
C ALA A 789 -10.71 -27.42 -34.63
N GLU A 790 -10.57 -26.35 -33.84
CA GLU A 790 -11.11 -26.27 -32.49
C GLU A 790 -12.59 -25.89 -32.41
N TYR A 791 -13.21 -25.35 -33.47
CA TYR A 791 -14.60 -24.90 -33.44
C TYR A 791 -15.58 -26.05 -33.17
N ALA A 792 -15.32 -27.23 -33.76
CA ALA A 792 -16.09 -28.44 -33.47
C ALA A 792 -16.05 -28.82 -31.98
N ASN A 793 -14.93 -28.58 -31.28
CA ASN A 793 -14.82 -28.82 -29.84
C ASN A 793 -15.58 -27.75 -29.04
N PHE A 794 -15.54 -26.49 -29.47
CA PHE A 794 -16.29 -25.39 -28.87
C PHE A 794 -17.81 -25.61 -29.00
N VAL A 795 -18.31 -25.99 -30.17
CA VAL A 795 -19.74 -26.27 -30.39
C VAL A 795 -20.20 -27.51 -29.60
N ALA A 796 -19.35 -28.55 -29.49
CA ALA A 796 -19.70 -29.77 -28.76
C ALA A 796 -19.69 -29.61 -27.23
N ASP A 797 -18.79 -28.79 -26.68
CA ASP A 797 -18.65 -28.57 -25.23
C ASP A 797 -18.09 -27.16 -24.92
N PRO A 798 -18.94 -26.11 -25.01
CA PRO A 798 -18.48 -24.73 -24.87
C PRO A 798 -18.13 -24.35 -23.43
N GLU A 799 -18.75 -24.99 -22.40
CA GLU A 799 -18.34 -24.82 -21.00
C GLU A 799 -16.88 -25.27 -20.83
N LYS A 800 -16.53 -26.45 -21.34
CA LYS A 800 -15.15 -26.95 -21.27
C LYS A 800 -14.19 -26.08 -22.07
N TYR A 801 -14.58 -25.58 -23.25
CA TYR A 801 -13.74 -24.66 -24.01
C TYR A 801 -13.45 -23.38 -23.22
N PHE A 802 -14.47 -22.77 -22.63
CA PHE A 802 -14.35 -21.61 -21.75
C PHE A 802 -13.40 -21.90 -20.57
N LEU A 803 -13.60 -23.00 -19.85
CA LEU A 803 -12.77 -23.37 -18.70
C LEU A 803 -11.31 -23.71 -19.07
N MET A 804 -11.07 -24.27 -20.25
CA MET A 804 -9.72 -24.48 -20.80
C MET A 804 -9.06 -23.18 -21.29
N SER A 805 -9.84 -22.11 -21.48
CA SER A 805 -9.35 -20.78 -21.83
C SER A 805 -8.91 -19.97 -20.61
N LEU A 806 -9.53 -20.22 -19.44
CA LEU A 806 -9.16 -19.63 -18.14
C LEU A 806 -7.83 -20.18 -17.58
N PRO A 807 -7.20 -19.57 -16.55
CA PRO A 807 -5.89 -19.98 -16.03
C PRO A 807 -5.85 -21.43 -15.52
N SER A 808 -4.67 -22.07 -15.57
CA SER A 808 -4.47 -23.42 -15.02
C SER A 808 -4.58 -23.47 -13.49
N LYS A 809 -4.91 -24.63 -12.90
CA LYS A 809 -5.06 -24.82 -11.43
C LYS A 809 -3.89 -24.27 -10.60
N LEU A 810 -2.67 -24.35 -11.13
CA LEU A 810 -1.47 -23.78 -10.50
C LEU A 810 -1.46 -22.25 -10.55
N GLN A 811 -1.77 -21.64 -11.71
CA GLN A 811 -1.88 -20.19 -11.87
C GLN A 811 -3.02 -19.62 -11.03
N ILE A 812 -4.18 -20.29 -11.00
CA ILE A 812 -5.31 -19.95 -10.12
C ILE A 812 -4.84 -19.86 -8.66
N SER A 813 -4.15 -20.89 -8.18
CA SER A 813 -3.72 -20.97 -6.78
C SER A 813 -2.67 -19.91 -6.44
N LYS A 814 -1.72 -19.64 -7.35
CA LYS A 814 -0.72 -18.57 -7.22
C LYS A 814 -1.36 -17.18 -7.17
N TYR A 815 -2.24 -16.88 -8.13
CA TYR A 815 -2.96 -15.62 -8.23
C TYR A 815 -3.82 -15.38 -6.99
N MET A 816 -4.70 -16.32 -6.63
CA MET A 816 -5.58 -16.20 -5.46
C MET A 816 -4.79 -16.05 -4.16
N ALA A 817 -3.64 -16.72 -4.02
CA ALA A 817 -2.76 -16.56 -2.87
C ALA A 817 -2.19 -15.14 -2.73
N VAL A 818 -1.88 -14.48 -3.86
CA VAL A 818 -1.43 -13.09 -3.87
C VAL A 818 -2.59 -12.16 -3.58
N VAL A 819 -3.70 -12.21 -4.34
CA VAL A 819 -4.80 -11.24 -4.14
C VAL A 819 -5.47 -11.35 -2.76
N ASP A 820 -5.52 -12.54 -2.14
CA ASP A 820 -5.94 -12.73 -0.73
C ASP A 820 -5.02 -11.94 0.23
N SER A 821 -3.71 -11.97 -0.02
CA SER A 821 -2.73 -11.23 0.77
C SER A 821 -2.76 -9.72 0.49
N LEU A 822 -2.93 -9.30 -0.77
CA LEU A 822 -2.96 -7.87 -1.14
C LEU A 822 -4.24 -7.18 -0.66
N SER A 823 -5.35 -7.90 -0.59
CA SER A 823 -6.63 -7.38 -0.08
C SER A 823 -6.77 -7.44 1.45
N THR A 824 -5.70 -7.80 2.19
CA THR A 824 -5.75 -7.98 3.65
C THR A 824 -5.23 -6.74 4.38
N HIS A 825 -6.09 -6.06 5.14
CA HIS A 825 -5.66 -5.08 6.14
C HIS A 825 -4.96 -5.76 7.31
N SER A 826 -3.85 -5.20 7.79
CA SER A 826 -3.15 -5.73 8.97
C SER A 826 -3.72 -5.18 10.29
N PRO A 827 -3.43 -5.80 11.44
CA PRO A 827 -3.87 -5.30 12.75
C PRO A 827 -3.24 -3.96 13.17
N ASP A 828 -2.17 -3.54 12.49
CA ASP A 828 -1.46 -2.28 12.66
C ASP A 828 -1.67 -1.32 11.47
N GLU A 829 -2.77 -1.46 10.72
CA GLU A 829 -3.11 -0.51 9.67
C GLU A 829 -3.55 0.84 10.25
N GLU A 830 -3.16 1.93 9.59
CA GLU A 830 -3.53 3.29 9.98
C GLU A 830 -4.42 3.88 8.88
N TYR A 831 -5.67 4.18 9.21
CA TYR A 831 -6.67 4.64 8.24
C TYR A 831 -6.67 6.17 8.07
N LEU A 832 -7.24 6.65 6.96
CA LEU A 832 -7.40 8.06 6.66
C LEU A 832 -8.13 8.79 7.80
N GLY A 833 -7.58 9.90 8.26
CA GLY A 833 -8.06 10.62 9.45
C GLY A 833 -7.61 10.01 10.79
N GLN A 834 -6.76 8.99 10.79
CA GLN A 834 -6.09 8.46 11.98
C GLN A 834 -4.60 8.78 11.96
N ARG A 835 -4.01 8.97 13.14
CA ARG A 835 -2.56 9.13 13.32
C ARG A 835 -2.13 8.65 14.71
N PRO A 836 -0.98 7.95 14.85
CA PRO A 836 -0.34 7.71 16.13
C PRO A 836 -0.10 9.02 16.88
N HIS A 837 -0.38 9.02 18.19
CA HIS A 837 -0.20 10.22 19.03
C HIS A 837 -0.92 11.47 18.48
N ALA A 838 -2.17 11.33 18.02
CA ALA A 838 -2.97 12.40 17.38
C ALA A 838 -3.04 13.74 18.13
N ALA A 839 -2.82 13.77 19.46
CA ALA A 839 -2.78 14.99 20.26
C ALA A 839 -1.38 15.63 20.41
N THR A 840 -0.30 14.96 19.99
CA THR A 840 1.09 15.39 20.23
C THR A 840 2.05 15.18 19.04
N TRP A 841 1.58 14.73 17.87
CA TRP A 841 2.40 14.58 16.65
C TRP A 841 3.00 15.90 16.14
N THR A 842 2.31 17.02 16.37
CA THR A 842 2.81 18.38 16.19
C THR A 842 2.75 19.15 17.51
N GLY A 843 3.59 20.18 17.64
CA GLY A 843 3.53 21.16 18.73
C GLY A 843 2.39 22.17 18.59
N ASP A 844 1.82 22.31 17.39
CA ASP A 844 0.87 23.37 17.06
C ASP A 844 -0.57 22.91 17.28
N LYS A 845 -1.21 23.50 18.31
CA LYS A 845 -2.55 23.11 18.78
C LYS A 845 -3.62 23.31 17.72
N GLU A 846 -3.54 24.39 16.95
CA GLU A 846 -4.48 24.70 15.87
C GLU A 846 -4.46 23.59 14.80
N MET A 847 -3.30 23.00 14.52
CA MET A 847 -3.18 21.90 13.55
C MET A 847 -3.59 20.53 14.13
N VAL A 848 -3.46 20.34 15.45
CA VAL A 848 -4.08 19.20 16.15
C VAL A 848 -5.62 19.30 16.08
N GLU A 849 -6.19 20.48 16.34
CA GLU A 849 -7.63 20.73 16.27
C GLU A 849 -8.17 20.59 14.83
N ALA A 850 -7.46 21.14 13.84
CA ALA A 850 -7.79 20.98 12.43
C ALA A 850 -7.70 19.51 11.96
N PHE A 851 -6.74 18.73 12.46
CA PHE A 851 -6.67 17.29 12.20
C PHE A 851 -7.88 16.53 12.81
N PHE A 852 -8.33 16.88 14.02
CA PHE A 852 -9.55 16.28 14.59
C PHE A 852 -10.81 16.67 13.81
N LYS A 853 -10.86 17.88 13.24
CA LYS A 853 -11.92 18.26 12.28
C LYS A 853 -11.86 17.38 11.03
N PHE A 854 -10.69 17.22 10.40
CA PHE A 854 -10.51 16.33 9.26
C PHE A 854 -10.95 14.88 9.57
N ALA A 855 -10.55 14.32 10.70
CA ALA A 855 -10.99 12.99 11.14
C ALA A 855 -12.53 12.89 11.30
N ALA A 856 -13.17 13.94 11.82
CA ALA A 856 -14.62 14.04 11.90
C ALA A 856 -15.30 14.23 10.53
N ASP A 857 -14.62 14.85 9.56
CA ASP A 857 -15.09 15.04 8.18
C ASP A 857 -15.05 13.71 7.43
N VAL A 858 -13.93 12.97 7.49
CA VAL A 858 -13.79 11.59 7.00
C VAL A 858 -14.85 10.67 7.64
N SER A 859 -15.09 10.78 8.94
CA SER A 859 -16.13 10.01 9.65
C SER A 859 -17.57 10.34 9.21
N ARG A 860 -17.81 11.47 8.53
CA ARG A 860 -19.11 11.77 7.90
C ARG A 860 -19.24 11.17 6.51
N VAL A 861 -18.14 11.04 5.77
CA VAL A 861 -18.13 10.34 4.47
C VAL A 861 -18.64 8.91 4.63
N GLU A 862 -18.17 8.19 5.65
CA GLU A 862 -18.62 6.80 5.92
C GLU A 862 -20.15 6.69 6.04
N LYS A 863 -20.78 7.61 6.78
CA LYS A 863 -22.23 7.63 7.01
C LYS A 863 -23.04 7.93 5.75
N GLU A 864 -22.50 8.77 4.87
CA GLU A 864 -23.15 9.05 3.58
C GLU A 864 -23.00 7.85 2.62
N ILE A 865 -21.87 7.15 2.65
CA ILE A 865 -21.67 5.88 1.91
C ILE A 865 -22.63 4.79 2.41
N GLU A 866 -22.78 4.63 3.73
CA GLU A 866 -23.77 3.71 4.33
C GLU A 866 -25.19 4.06 3.89
N LYS A 867 -25.57 5.34 3.93
CA LYS A 867 -26.87 5.84 3.46
C LYS A 867 -27.10 5.54 1.97
N ARG A 868 -26.14 5.84 1.10
CA ARG A 868 -26.20 5.55 -0.35
C ARG A 868 -26.33 4.06 -0.63
N ASN A 869 -25.58 3.21 0.08
CA ASN A 869 -25.65 1.76 -0.06
C ASN A 869 -26.99 1.15 0.41
N LEU A 870 -27.80 1.90 1.15
CA LEU A 870 -29.15 1.50 1.59
C LEU A 870 -30.27 2.11 0.75
N ASP A 871 -29.97 3.04 -0.16
CA ASP A 871 -30.97 3.73 -0.97
C ASP A 871 -31.39 2.86 -2.18
N PRO A 872 -32.66 2.43 -2.28
CA PRO A 872 -33.13 1.59 -3.39
C PRO A 872 -33.26 2.35 -4.72
N SER A 873 -33.08 3.67 -4.76
CA SER A 873 -32.99 4.44 -6.01
C SER A 873 -31.61 4.28 -6.67
N LEU A 874 -30.55 4.04 -5.90
CA LEU A 874 -29.16 3.90 -6.35
C LEU A 874 -28.85 2.44 -6.77
N ARG A 875 -29.23 2.10 -8.00
CA ARG A 875 -29.25 0.72 -8.51
C ARG A 875 -27.87 0.11 -8.77
N ASN A 876 -26.82 0.91 -8.91
CA ASN A 876 -25.45 0.41 -9.04
C ASN A 876 -24.86 -0.01 -7.68
N ARG A 877 -25.57 0.27 -6.58
CA ARG A 877 -25.18 0.01 -5.18
C ARG A 877 -26.16 -0.87 -4.41
N CYS A 878 -27.45 -0.74 -4.70
CA CYS A 878 -28.53 -1.40 -3.98
C CYS A 878 -29.41 -2.26 -4.91
N GLY A 879 -29.79 -3.45 -4.45
CA GLY A 879 -30.65 -4.36 -5.22
C GLY A 879 -30.44 -5.85 -4.89
N ALA A 880 -31.23 -6.70 -5.54
CA ALA A 880 -31.10 -8.15 -5.42
C ALA A 880 -29.81 -8.63 -6.11
N GLY A 881 -28.94 -9.31 -5.35
CA GLY A 881 -27.62 -9.74 -5.82
C GLY A 881 -26.53 -8.66 -5.82
N VAL A 882 -26.90 -7.37 -5.86
CA VAL A 882 -25.96 -6.24 -5.94
C VAL A 882 -25.10 -6.12 -4.69
N LEU A 883 -23.78 -5.97 -4.87
CA LEU A 883 -22.86 -5.65 -3.78
C LEU A 883 -22.89 -4.15 -3.46
N PRO A 884 -22.98 -3.76 -2.17
CA PRO A 884 -22.79 -2.38 -1.77
C PRO A 884 -21.35 -1.97 -2.10
N TYR A 885 -21.16 -0.74 -2.55
CA TYR A 885 -19.83 -0.21 -2.80
C TYR A 885 -19.27 0.36 -1.50
N GLU A 886 -18.26 -0.31 -0.94
CA GLU A 886 -17.65 0.05 0.36
C GLU A 886 -16.14 0.34 0.24
N LEU A 887 -15.54 0.28 -0.96
CA LEU A 887 -14.09 0.43 -1.14
C LEU A 887 -13.55 1.81 -0.73
N LEU A 888 -14.41 2.83 -0.68
CA LEU A 888 -14.12 4.17 -0.17
C LEU A 888 -14.76 4.46 1.19
N ALA A 889 -15.30 3.45 1.89
CA ALA A 889 -15.65 3.59 3.30
C ALA A 889 -14.33 3.68 4.12
N PRO A 890 -14.07 4.77 4.87
CA PRO A 890 -12.74 5.05 5.42
C PRO A 890 -12.19 4.02 6.42
N ILE A 891 -13.01 3.48 7.33
CA ILE A 891 -12.53 2.62 8.42
C ILE A 891 -12.78 1.13 8.12
N SER A 892 -11.87 0.26 8.56
CA SER A 892 -12.00 -1.20 8.44
C SER A 892 -11.41 -1.95 9.62
N GLU A 893 -11.94 -3.15 9.84
CA GLU A 893 -11.32 -4.17 10.69
C GLU A 893 -10.18 -4.91 9.92
N PRO A 894 -9.26 -5.59 10.61
CA PRO A 894 -8.21 -6.38 9.97
C PRO A 894 -8.76 -7.57 9.17
N GLY A 895 -8.14 -7.88 8.04
CA GLY A 895 -8.55 -8.97 7.14
C GLY A 895 -8.99 -8.49 5.75
N VAL A 896 -9.63 -9.38 4.98
CA VAL A 896 -10.17 -9.09 3.64
C VAL A 896 -11.62 -8.60 3.76
N THR A 897 -11.79 -7.28 3.83
CA THR A 897 -13.09 -6.65 4.17
C THR A 897 -13.78 -5.95 2.99
N CYS A 898 -13.05 -5.63 1.91
CA CYS A 898 -13.51 -4.82 0.77
C CYS A 898 -13.92 -3.37 1.15
N ARG A 899 -13.31 -2.83 2.20
CA ARG A 899 -13.53 -1.47 2.72
C ARG A 899 -12.32 -1.03 3.55
N GLY A 900 -12.17 0.26 3.80
CA GLY A 900 -11.05 0.83 4.53
C GLY A 900 -10.10 1.56 3.60
N ILE A 901 -9.81 2.81 3.93
CA ILE A 901 -8.82 3.65 3.25
C ILE A 901 -7.62 3.81 4.19
N PRO A 902 -6.50 3.08 3.99
CA PRO A 902 -5.26 3.36 4.71
C PRO A 902 -4.72 4.76 4.39
N ASN A 903 -3.84 5.31 5.23
CA ASN A 903 -3.14 6.55 4.91
C ASN A 903 -2.22 6.42 3.68
N SER A 904 -1.65 5.23 3.43
CA SER A 904 -0.60 4.99 2.43
C SER A 904 -0.82 3.71 1.62
N SER A 905 -0.06 3.56 0.52
CA SER A 905 -0.05 2.36 -0.32
C SER A 905 0.73 1.23 0.37
N SER A 906 0.17 0.72 1.46
CA SER A 906 0.88 -0.07 2.47
C SER A 906 0.93 -1.58 2.19
N ILE A 907 0.34 -2.05 1.08
CA ILE A 907 0.17 -3.47 0.73
C ILE A 907 0.05 -3.66 -0.79
#